data_AF-A0A4P5VKJ5-F1
#
_entry.id   AF-A0A4P5VKJ5-F1
#
_cell.length_a   1.000
_cell.length_b   1.000
_cell.length_c   1.000
_cell.angle_alpha   90.00
_cell.angle_beta   90.00
_cell.angle_gamma   90.00
#
_symmetry.space_group_name_H-M   'P 1'
#
loop_
_entity.id
_entity.type
_entity.pdbx_description
1 polymer ?
#
loop_
_entity_poly.entity_id
_entity_poly.type
_entity_poly.pdbx_seq_one_letter_code
_entity_poly.pdbx_strand_id
1 'polypeptide(L)'
;MGPLGTFFARLANHLETRGVTITKLSFPLHEFGFPAHQRVAYAGPMEAYKPFLRSLIVERGIRHLFMYGDFIDPHRLAIELVCEMNAEKALPHTIESWVFELGYVRPNYVSLELERVNARSNLNRPVEFYRDLPPVEEIPHPTLDAGMRWRKCWKAPTFIQHAFTPYRIISGPHKLQPKPSYLLAQVAGLLRKHLYRFSERAIHQRLMDGTPYILVPLQVSSDSQVSLGSDYAGMEPFIAQLIDSFARFAPSDQRLAFKHHPRDRGYNHYGALIKDLARKHGVAERVLYFHDGALGPILKRAKAVLTINSTVGLQALYHAVPTKVLGRTFYNMPGLTDQQPLRVFWSSPQPSDRALYRSFYRHMIETTQINGNFDGRFPFSRIFAVSPSLGVHAVGPRPRGFELFQRMFTLGRGFATYYLQVLALAFGARQWARRLLERGSQLVLAGLGVEVLMERSPELIDRPQIHIANHGHPLDVLLVQGYFRESSMTTAARHLRWILPFFAASARNYGHTNLDHLSSRSRLAGLRQLLRVLDKQGRLFLFPSGSLITPITQRISGSLHVLGRRSGAVIIPWTIRYRGFPRSEAASRYRPLRLIVQRLFGPQATILCEQGAAIDPSGFADQNSLSLHIRELYADRLGAINPASPSPRQESDC
;
A
#
# COMPACT_ATOMS: atom_id res chain seq x y z
N MET A 1 16.19 15.39 -1.81
CA MET A 1 15.20 15.56 -0.72
C MET A 1 14.11 14.51 -0.81
N GLY A 2 13.59 14.04 0.33
CA GLY A 2 12.48 13.10 0.40
C GLY A 2 11.16 13.71 0.88
N PRO A 3 10.07 12.91 0.96
CA PRO A 3 8.83 13.37 1.57
C PRO A 3 9.07 13.64 3.06
N LEU A 4 8.40 14.67 3.60
CA LEU A 4 8.50 15.02 5.03
C LEU A 4 8.23 13.79 5.92
N GLY A 5 9.15 13.49 6.83
CA GLY A 5 9.10 12.35 7.74
C GLY A 5 10.29 11.40 7.58
N THR A 6 10.09 10.13 7.90
CA THR A 6 11.17 9.11 8.01
C THR A 6 11.17 8.09 6.86
N PHE A 7 10.44 8.35 5.77
CA PHE A 7 10.27 7.36 4.69
C PHE A 7 11.58 7.02 3.98
N PHE A 8 12.34 8.02 3.52
CA PHE A 8 13.62 7.76 2.84
C PHE A 8 14.70 7.22 3.79
N ALA A 9 14.69 7.58 5.08
CA ALA A 9 15.56 6.94 6.06
C ALA A 9 15.25 5.43 6.19
N ARG A 10 13.97 5.05 6.16
CA ARG A 10 13.57 3.63 6.16
C ARG A 10 13.98 2.91 4.87
N LEU A 11 13.86 3.58 3.72
CA LEU A 11 14.32 3.05 2.43
C LEU A 11 15.84 2.85 2.44
N ALA A 12 16.60 3.86 2.86
CA ALA A 12 18.06 3.82 2.98
C ALA A 12 18.50 2.65 3.89
N ASN A 13 17.94 2.55 5.09
CA ASN A 13 18.23 1.44 6.01
C ASN A 13 17.84 0.07 5.42
N HIS A 14 16.73 -0.02 4.70
CA HIS A 14 16.31 -1.26 4.04
C HIS A 14 17.32 -1.74 2.98
N LEU A 15 17.83 -0.81 2.19
CA LEU A 15 18.82 -1.08 1.13
C LEU A 15 20.20 -1.38 1.73
N GLU A 16 20.65 -0.59 2.70
CA GLU A 16 21.95 -0.76 3.36
C GLU A 16 22.06 -2.11 4.08
N THR A 17 21.00 -2.53 4.79
CA THR A 17 20.94 -3.87 5.41
C THR A 17 20.99 -5.04 4.41
N ARG A 18 20.94 -4.76 3.10
CA ARG A 18 21.07 -5.71 1.99
C ARG A 18 22.33 -5.49 1.16
N GLY A 19 23.33 -4.79 1.70
CA GLY A 19 24.63 -4.60 1.07
C GLY A 19 24.69 -3.50 0.01
N VAL A 20 23.63 -2.70 -0.14
CA VAL A 20 23.63 -1.56 -1.07
C VAL A 20 24.32 -0.37 -0.40
N THR A 21 25.27 0.25 -1.09
CA THR A 21 25.90 1.49 -0.62
C THR A 21 24.95 2.66 -0.79
N ILE A 22 24.73 3.44 0.28
CA ILE A 22 23.77 4.55 0.29
C ILE A 22 24.47 5.89 0.51
N THR A 23 24.17 6.85 -0.35
CA THR A 23 24.54 8.26 -0.16
C THR A 23 23.28 9.10 -0.02
N LYS A 24 23.14 9.76 1.13
CA LYS A 24 22.10 10.73 1.44
C LYS A 24 22.66 12.15 1.24
N LEU A 25 22.25 12.80 0.16
CA LEU A 25 22.49 14.22 -0.03
C LEU A 25 21.59 15.04 0.93
N SER A 26 22.23 15.70 1.88
CA SER A 26 21.61 16.51 2.93
C SER A 26 21.74 17.99 2.59
N PHE A 27 20.62 18.69 2.62
CA PHE A 27 20.59 20.15 2.49
C PHE A 27 20.58 20.79 3.90
N PRO A 28 20.60 22.13 4.05
CA PRO A 28 20.52 22.80 5.36
C PRO A 28 19.24 22.50 6.15
N LEU A 29 18.30 21.74 5.57
CA LEU A 29 17.13 21.18 6.21
C LEU A 29 17.45 19.76 6.73
N HIS A 30 17.25 19.55 8.02
CA HIS A 30 17.55 18.28 8.67
C HIS A 30 16.47 17.26 8.34
N GLU A 31 16.88 16.16 7.71
CA GLU A 31 16.01 15.00 7.47
C GLU A 31 16.27 13.93 8.54
N PHE A 32 15.20 13.52 9.23
CA PHE A 32 15.28 12.61 10.37
C PHE A 32 15.57 11.15 9.96
N GLY A 33 16.39 10.48 10.77
CA GLY A 33 16.58 9.02 10.72
C GLY A 33 17.72 8.53 9.84
N PHE A 34 18.52 9.42 9.25
CA PHE A 34 19.72 9.05 8.49
C PHE A 34 20.96 8.98 9.40
N PRO A 35 21.71 7.87 9.41
CA PRO A 35 23.03 7.78 10.04
C PRO A 35 24.03 8.82 9.53
N ALA A 36 25.05 9.15 10.33
CA ALA A 36 26.08 10.12 9.94
C ALA A 36 26.90 9.68 8.73
N HIS A 37 27.27 8.41 8.65
CA HIS A 37 28.12 7.88 7.59
C HIS A 37 27.45 7.86 6.20
N GLN A 38 26.12 7.94 6.15
CA GLN A 38 25.38 8.02 4.87
C GLN A 38 25.32 9.45 4.32
N ARG A 39 25.56 10.48 5.14
CA ARG A 39 25.20 11.86 4.79
C ARG A 39 26.35 12.59 4.11
N VAL A 40 26.03 13.27 3.02
CA VAL A 40 26.89 14.26 2.38
C VAL A 40 26.14 15.59 2.40
N ALA A 41 26.71 16.62 3.02
CA ALA A 41 26.07 17.91 3.13
C ALA A 41 26.30 18.77 1.88
N TYR A 42 25.26 19.47 1.43
CA TYR A 42 25.32 20.49 0.39
C TYR A 42 24.62 21.75 0.88
N ALA A 43 25.37 22.82 1.06
CA ALA A 43 24.88 24.14 1.48
C ALA A 43 25.23 25.26 0.48
N GLY A 44 25.74 24.89 -0.70
CA GLY A 44 26.11 25.84 -1.76
C GLY A 44 24.90 26.43 -2.51
N PRO A 45 25.13 27.44 -3.35
CA PRO A 45 24.10 28.06 -4.20
C PRO A 45 23.60 27.07 -5.28
N MET A 46 22.39 27.24 -5.84
CA MET A 46 21.83 26.27 -6.80
C MET A 46 22.60 26.21 -8.12
N GLU A 47 23.30 27.28 -8.48
CA GLU A 47 24.16 27.39 -9.65
C GLU A 47 25.36 26.43 -9.58
N ALA A 48 25.90 26.20 -8.37
CA ALA A 48 27.00 25.28 -8.13
C ALA A 48 26.55 23.82 -7.91
N TYR A 49 25.23 23.57 -7.92
CA TYR A 49 24.68 22.26 -7.54
C TYR A 49 24.95 21.17 -8.57
N LYS A 50 24.77 21.46 -9.88
CA LYS A 50 25.03 20.48 -10.95
C LYS A 50 26.51 20.02 -10.95
N PRO A 51 27.52 20.92 -10.94
CA PRO A 51 28.93 20.52 -10.86
C PRO A 51 29.27 19.66 -9.62
N PHE A 52 28.73 20.04 -8.47
CA PHE A 52 28.91 19.28 -7.23
C PHE A 52 28.31 17.87 -7.35
N LEU A 53 27.06 17.77 -7.83
CA LEU A 53 26.36 16.49 -7.95
C LEU A 53 27.03 15.58 -8.98
N ARG A 54 27.53 16.13 -10.09
CA ARG A 54 28.30 15.36 -11.11
C ARG A 54 29.51 14.70 -10.47
N SER A 55 30.29 15.48 -9.71
CA SER A 55 31.49 14.99 -9.02
C SER A 55 31.15 13.87 -8.03
N LEU A 56 30.07 14.05 -7.25
CA LEU A 56 29.61 13.06 -6.28
C LEU A 56 29.14 11.76 -6.94
N ILE A 57 28.41 11.85 -8.06
CA ILE A 57 27.95 10.68 -8.82
C ILE A 57 29.14 9.85 -9.32
N VAL A 58 30.16 10.52 -9.87
CA VAL A 58 31.38 9.87 -10.37
C VAL A 58 32.18 9.24 -9.22
N GLU A 59 32.47 10.00 -8.15
CA GLU A 59 33.24 9.54 -6.99
C GLU A 59 32.62 8.29 -6.34
N ARG A 60 31.29 8.27 -6.19
CA ARG A 60 30.57 7.22 -5.45
C ARG A 60 29.97 6.13 -6.35
N GLY A 61 30.14 6.23 -7.67
CA GLY A 61 29.56 5.30 -8.63
C GLY A 61 28.04 5.18 -8.53
N ILE A 62 27.34 6.32 -8.38
CA ILE A 62 25.89 6.36 -8.16
C ILE A 62 25.13 5.91 -9.42
N ARG A 63 24.27 4.90 -9.27
CA ARG A 63 23.44 4.35 -10.36
C ARG A 63 21.97 4.74 -10.30
N HIS A 64 21.45 5.01 -9.10
CA HIS A 64 20.05 5.33 -8.90
C HIS A 64 19.92 6.53 -7.96
N LEU A 65 19.12 7.52 -8.38
CA LEU A 65 18.76 8.67 -7.57
C LEU A 65 17.31 8.54 -7.15
N PHE A 66 17.00 8.69 -5.87
CA PHE A 66 15.63 8.69 -5.36
C PHE A 66 15.24 10.08 -4.84
N MET A 67 14.11 10.59 -5.32
CA MET A 67 13.60 11.93 -4.97
C MET A 67 12.08 11.94 -4.77
N TYR A 68 11.53 13.07 -4.32
CA TYR A 68 10.10 13.22 -4.04
C TYR A 68 9.55 14.48 -4.71
N GLY A 69 8.75 14.27 -5.76
CA GLY A 69 8.42 15.30 -6.73
C GLY A 69 9.59 15.59 -7.68
N ASP A 70 9.28 16.19 -8.82
CA ASP A 70 10.22 16.57 -9.88
C ASP A 70 10.29 18.09 -10.11
N PHE A 71 9.58 18.87 -9.30
CA PHE A 71 9.39 20.30 -9.54
C PHE A 71 10.31 21.22 -8.71
N ILE A 72 10.81 20.77 -7.55
CA ILE A 72 11.69 21.62 -6.73
C ILE A 72 13.08 21.71 -7.38
N ASP A 73 13.76 22.83 -7.19
CA ASP A 73 14.99 23.15 -7.92
C ASP A 73 16.06 22.06 -7.79
N PRO A 74 16.37 21.52 -6.59
CA PRO A 74 17.37 20.45 -6.46
C PRO A 74 17.01 19.14 -7.17
N HIS A 75 15.71 18.83 -7.33
CA HIS A 75 15.27 17.62 -8.01
C HIS A 75 15.30 17.80 -9.53
N ARG A 76 14.75 18.90 -10.02
CA ARG A 76 14.78 19.26 -11.45
C ARG A 76 16.21 19.31 -11.97
N LEU A 77 17.11 20.01 -11.29
CA LEU A 77 18.52 20.11 -11.69
C LEU A 77 19.24 18.77 -11.65
N ALA A 78 18.89 17.87 -10.72
CA ALA A 78 19.45 16.52 -10.65
C ALA A 78 19.01 15.66 -11.84
N ILE A 79 17.72 15.72 -12.20
CA ILE A 79 17.17 15.00 -13.36
C ILE A 79 17.84 15.51 -14.65
N GLU A 80 17.90 16.83 -14.85
CA GLU A 80 18.56 17.44 -16.01
C GLU A 80 20.01 16.99 -16.14
N LEU A 81 20.79 17.07 -15.05
CA LEU A 81 22.18 16.62 -15.04
C LEU A 81 22.32 15.13 -15.40
N VAL A 82 21.47 14.28 -14.85
CA VAL A 82 21.50 12.84 -15.15
C VAL A 82 21.18 12.59 -16.63
N CYS A 83 20.21 13.30 -17.20
CA CYS A 83 19.92 13.22 -18.64
C CYS A 83 21.13 13.66 -19.48
N GLU A 84 21.76 14.79 -19.13
CA GLU A 84 23.00 15.28 -19.78
C GLU A 84 24.11 14.22 -19.72
N MET A 85 24.40 13.68 -18.54
CA MET A 85 25.45 12.66 -18.34
C MET A 85 25.18 11.36 -19.10
N ASN A 86 23.92 10.91 -19.13
CA ASN A 86 23.53 9.71 -19.88
C ASN A 86 23.65 9.94 -21.40
N ALA A 87 23.25 11.10 -21.91
CA ALA A 87 23.37 11.45 -23.32
C ALA A 87 24.84 11.56 -23.77
N GLU A 88 25.70 12.13 -22.92
CA GLU A 88 27.15 12.24 -23.14
C GLU A 88 27.88 10.89 -22.98
N LYS A 89 27.21 9.83 -22.51
CA LYS A 89 27.83 8.57 -22.09
C LYS A 89 28.99 8.80 -21.11
N ALA A 90 28.81 9.75 -20.18
CA ALA A 90 29.84 10.14 -19.21
C ALA A 90 30.28 9.00 -18.28
N LEU A 91 29.45 7.95 -18.15
CA LEU A 91 29.73 6.74 -17.39
C LEU A 91 29.42 5.50 -18.26
N PRO A 92 30.07 4.35 -17.99
CA PRO A 92 29.82 3.10 -18.73
C PRO A 92 28.43 2.49 -18.43
N HIS A 93 27.62 3.11 -17.58
CA HIS A 93 26.31 2.65 -17.17
C HIS A 93 25.32 3.82 -17.15
N THR A 94 24.06 3.51 -17.40
CA THR A 94 22.96 4.47 -17.29
C THR A 94 22.65 4.76 -15.82
N ILE A 95 22.44 6.03 -15.50
CA ILE A 95 21.94 6.47 -14.21
C ILE A 95 20.42 6.63 -14.29
N GLU A 96 19.68 6.09 -13.33
CA GLU A 96 18.22 6.21 -13.27
C GLU A 96 17.77 7.19 -12.18
N SER A 97 16.93 8.15 -12.56
CA SER A 97 16.32 9.10 -11.63
C SER A 97 14.89 8.67 -11.30
N TRP A 98 14.67 8.14 -10.10
CA TRP A 98 13.37 7.67 -9.62
C TRP A 98 12.67 8.71 -8.75
N VAL A 99 11.45 9.08 -9.14
CA VAL A 99 10.66 10.13 -8.51
C VAL A 99 9.45 9.52 -7.79
N PHE A 100 9.44 9.66 -6.47
CA PHE A 100 8.27 9.35 -5.66
C PHE A 100 7.27 10.51 -5.68
N GLU A 101 5.98 10.19 -5.63
CA GLU A 101 4.92 11.15 -5.35
C GLU A 101 3.82 10.49 -4.49
N LEU A 102 2.94 11.29 -3.89
CA LEU A 102 1.69 10.77 -3.34
C LEU A 102 0.92 10.02 -4.43
N GLY A 103 0.40 8.84 -4.10
CA GLY A 103 -0.32 8.00 -5.06
C GLY A 103 -1.43 8.76 -5.79
N TYR A 104 -1.56 8.47 -7.08
CA TYR A 104 -2.65 8.92 -7.94
C TYR A 104 -3.98 8.30 -7.50
N VAL A 105 -3.93 7.06 -6.99
CA VAL A 105 -5.05 6.39 -6.33
C VAL A 105 -4.85 6.38 -4.82
N ARG A 106 -5.74 7.03 -4.09
CA ARG A 106 -5.60 7.19 -2.64
C ARG A 106 -6.62 6.36 -1.87
N PRO A 107 -6.28 5.87 -0.66
CA PRO A 107 -5.13 6.33 0.13
C PRO A 107 -4.00 5.31 0.32
N ASN A 108 -4.06 4.21 -0.41
CA ASN A 108 -3.19 3.04 -0.22
C ASN A 108 -2.12 2.87 -1.31
N TYR A 109 -1.87 3.90 -2.12
CA TYR A 109 -0.77 3.89 -3.07
C TYR A 109 0.19 5.06 -2.88
N VAL A 110 1.41 4.83 -3.34
CA VAL A 110 2.50 5.77 -3.54
C VAL A 110 2.89 5.67 -5.01
N SER A 111 3.05 6.81 -5.70
CA SER A 111 3.55 6.81 -7.07
C SER A 111 5.08 6.68 -7.05
N LEU A 112 5.64 5.89 -7.96
CA LEU A 112 7.07 5.86 -8.25
C LEU A 112 7.23 5.77 -9.77
N GLU A 113 7.86 6.78 -10.36
CA GLU A 113 8.08 6.86 -11.81
C GLU A 113 9.53 7.23 -12.13
N LEU A 114 9.97 6.90 -13.34
CA LEU A 114 11.26 7.30 -13.87
C LEU A 114 11.18 8.75 -14.38
N GLU A 115 12.10 9.60 -13.92
CA GLU A 115 12.39 10.99 -14.30
C GLU A 115 11.29 12.03 -14.07
N ARG A 116 10.01 11.66 -14.09
CA ARG A 116 8.89 12.60 -14.20
C ARG A 116 7.61 12.05 -13.59
N VAL A 117 6.79 12.95 -13.04
CA VAL A 117 5.51 12.63 -12.38
C VAL A 117 4.43 13.67 -12.71
N ASN A 118 3.19 13.40 -12.30
CA ASN A 118 2.02 14.27 -12.45
C ASN A 118 1.78 14.72 -13.90
N ALA A 119 1.66 16.02 -14.20
CA ALA A 119 1.44 16.52 -15.56
C ALA A 119 2.52 16.08 -16.57
N ARG A 120 3.71 15.71 -16.10
CA ARG A 120 4.82 15.19 -16.93
C ARG A 120 4.95 13.66 -16.86
N SER A 121 4.01 12.94 -16.25
CA SER A 121 4.06 11.49 -16.07
C SER A 121 4.34 10.71 -17.36
N ASN A 122 4.95 9.53 -17.23
CA ASN A 122 5.13 8.58 -18.32
C ASN A 122 3.81 8.00 -18.84
N LEU A 123 2.71 8.23 -18.12
CA LEU A 123 1.35 7.93 -18.54
C LEU A 123 0.80 8.91 -19.59
N ASN A 124 1.55 9.94 -19.98
CA ASN A 124 1.18 10.78 -21.13
C ASN A 124 1.40 9.99 -22.43
N ARG A 125 0.45 9.11 -22.76
CA ARG A 125 0.42 8.27 -23.96
C ARG A 125 -0.82 8.60 -24.79
N PRO A 126 -0.78 8.41 -26.13
CA PRO A 126 -1.96 8.57 -26.97
C PRO A 126 -3.09 7.62 -26.53
N VAL A 127 -4.35 7.96 -26.80
CA VAL A 127 -5.50 7.15 -26.34
C VAL A 127 -5.49 5.75 -26.96
N GLU A 128 -4.98 5.64 -28.18
CA GLU A 128 -4.82 4.40 -28.95
C GLU A 128 -3.98 3.39 -28.17
N PHE A 129 -2.89 3.84 -27.53
CA PHE A 129 -2.06 2.98 -26.68
C PHE A 129 -2.87 2.25 -25.60
N TYR A 130 -3.85 2.94 -24.99
CA TYR A 130 -4.70 2.34 -23.95
C TYR A 130 -5.81 1.46 -24.51
N ARG A 131 -6.29 1.76 -25.72
CA ARG A 131 -7.27 0.91 -26.43
C ARG A 131 -6.67 -0.42 -26.87
N ASP A 132 -5.40 -0.40 -27.25
CA ASP A 132 -4.66 -1.58 -27.71
C ASP A 132 -4.21 -2.50 -26.56
N LEU A 133 -4.35 -2.05 -25.30
CA LEU A 133 -4.06 -2.90 -24.14
C LEU A 133 -5.10 -4.03 -24.01
N PRO A 134 -4.69 -5.21 -23.51
CA PRO A 134 -5.61 -6.33 -23.31
C PRO A 134 -6.83 -5.92 -22.46
N PRO A 135 -8.05 -6.35 -22.80
CA PRO A 135 -9.24 -5.98 -22.05
C PRO A 135 -9.15 -6.44 -20.59
N VAL A 136 -9.86 -5.71 -19.73
CA VAL A 136 -9.87 -5.93 -18.28
C VAL A 136 -11.31 -6.04 -17.81
N GLU A 137 -11.65 -7.17 -17.18
CA GLU A 137 -12.95 -7.34 -16.53
C GLU A 137 -12.97 -6.67 -15.15
N GLU A 138 -11.94 -6.91 -14.33
CA GLU A 138 -11.81 -6.39 -12.98
C GLU A 138 -10.67 -5.39 -12.82
N ILE A 139 -10.96 -4.24 -12.20
CA ILE A 139 -9.93 -3.24 -11.89
C ILE A 139 -9.10 -3.67 -10.67
N PRO A 140 -7.78 -3.46 -10.68
CA PRO A 140 -6.93 -3.82 -9.56
C PRO A 140 -7.28 -3.04 -8.28
N HIS A 141 -7.31 -3.76 -7.16
CA HIS A 141 -7.56 -3.22 -5.84
C HIS A 141 -6.32 -3.31 -4.95
N PRO A 142 -6.14 -2.36 -4.00
CA PRO A 142 -5.03 -2.44 -3.06
C PRO A 142 -5.17 -3.68 -2.17
N THR A 143 -4.14 -4.51 -2.12
CA THR A 143 -4.06 -5.73 -1.31
C THR A 143 -3.47 -5.50 0.08
N LEU A 144 -2.67 -4.45 0.23
CA LEU A 144 -2.01 -4.04 1.46
C LEU A 144 -2.79 -2.92 2.15
N ASP A 145 -3.16 -3.17 3.41
CA ASP A 145 -3.62 -2.15 4.33
C ASP A 145 -2.41 -1.38 4.89
N ALA A 146 -2.37 -0.08 4.59
CA ALA A 146 -1.33 0.83 5.05
C ALA A 146 -1.28 0.96 6.59
N GLY A 147 -2.32 0.53 7.30
CA GLY A 147 -2.41 0.54 8.76
C GLY A 147 -2.42 1.96 9.35
N MET A 148 -2.09 2.08 10.63
CA MET A 148 -2.10 3.35 11.35
C MET A 148 -0.94 4.25 10.91
N ARG A 149 -1.27 5.45 10.42
CA ARG A 149 -0.31 6.43 9.86
C ARG A 149 0.35 7.29 10.93
N TRP A 150 0.79 6.67 12.02
CA TRP A 150 1.32 7.36 13.19
C TRP A 150 2.58 8.18 12.85
N ARG A 151 3.34 7.78 11.81
CA ARG A 151 4.56 8.49 11.38
C ARG A 151 4.29 9.90 10.84
N LYS A 152 3.03 10.27 10.62
CA LYS A 152 2.65 11.67 10.36
C LYS A 152 3.12 12.62 11.45
N CYS A 153 3.34 12.16 12.68
CA CYS A 153 3.90 12.99 13.75
C CYS A 153 5.26 13.62 13.37
N TRP A 154 6.07 12.92 12.57
CA TRP A 154 7.39 13.42 12.11
C TRP A 154 7.31 14.57 11.10
N LYS A 155 6.13 14.82 10.53
CA LYS A 155 5.94 15.95 9.61
C LYS A 155 5.97 17.29 10.32
N ALA A 156 5.49 17.37 11.56
CA ALA A 156 5.42 18.62 12.30
C ALA A 156 6.82 19.18 12.65
N PRO A 157 7.76 18.40 13.24
CA PRO A 157 9.13 18.88 13.46
C PRO A 157 9.82 19.35 12.19
N THR A 158 9.69 18.59 11.09
CA THR A 158 10.29 18.95 9.80
C THR A 158 9.68 20.24 9.23
N PHE A 159 8.36 20.41 9.34
CA PHE A 159 7.67 21.61 8.88
C PHE A 159 8.04 22.85 9.70
N ILE A 160 8.15 22.70 11.03
CA ILE A 160 8.61 23.77 11.92
C ILE A 160 10.03 24.17 11.55
N GLN A 161 10.95 23.20 11.41
CA GLN A 161 12.31 23.50 11.01
C GLN A 161 12.38 24.25 9.68
N HIS A 162 11.70 23.75 8.63
CA HIS A 162 11.66 24.42 7.33
C HIS A 162 11.14 25.87 7.45
N ALA A 163 10.21 26.14 8.38
CA ALA A 163 9.66 27.48 8.58
C ALA A 163 10.67 28.48 9.16
N PHE A 164 11.72 28.01 9.83
CA PHE A 164 12.74 28.83 10.49
C PHE A 164 14.14 28.71 9.86
N THR A 165 14.32 27.88 8.84
CA THR A 165 15.61 27.73 8.14
C THR A 165 15.60 28.50 6.81
N PRO A 166 16.45 29.53 6.64
CA PRO A 166 16.51 30.33 5.41
C PRO A 166 17.26 29.59 4.31
N TYR A 167 16.65 28.53 3.76
CA TYR A 167 17.19 27.77 2.63
C TYR A 167 16.14 27.64 1.53
N ARG A 168 16.48 28.13 0.33
CA ARG A 168 15.55 28.18 -0.81
C ARG A 168 15.72 26.97 -1.71
N ILE A 169 14.64 26.20 -1.82
CA ILE A 169 14.56 25.00 -2.66
C ILE A 169 13.61 25.17 -3.84
N ILE A 170 12.87 26.27 -3.86
CA ILE A 170 11.88 26.59 -4.89
C ILE A 170 11.99 28.06 -5.24
N SER A 171 11.95 28.32 -6.54
CA SER A 171 11.82 29.66 -7.10
C SER A 171 10.40 30.21 -6.90
N GLY A 172 10.16 30.88 -5.78
CA GLY A 172 8.94 31.66 -5.52
C GLY A 172 8.24 31.28 -4.20
N PRO A 173 7.14 31.95 -3.82
CA PRO A 173 6.38 31.58 -2.63
C PRO A 173 5.68 30.23 -2.83
N HIS A 174 6.07 29.22 -2.05
CA HIS A 174 5.51 27.87 -2.17
C HIS A 174 5.31 27.21 -0.79
N LYS A 175 4.26 26.40 -0.61
CA LYS A 175 3.95 25.75 0.69
C LYS A 175 4.97 24.71 1.18
N LEU A 176 5.82 24.20 0.30
CA LEU A 176 6.96 23.36 0.69
C LEU A 176 8.12 24.17 1.28
N GLN A 177 8.10 25.49 1.11
CA GLN A 177 8.97 26.45 1.77
C GLN A 177 8.13 27.29 2.74
N PRO A 178 7.64 26.69 3.85
CA PRO A 178 6.76 27.37 4.78
C PRO A 178 7.42 28.59 5.40
N LYS A 179 6.61 29.58 5.76
CA LYS A 179 7.01 30.72 6.61
C LYS A 179 6.49 30.49 8.03
N PRO A 180 7.02 31.18 9.06
CA PRO A 180 6.50 31.05 10.42
C PRO A 180 4.98 31.29 10.53
N SER A 181 4.43 32.21 9.74
CA SER A 181 2.99 32.49 9.67
C SER A 181 2.15 31.28 9.21
N TYR A 182 2.74 30.33 8.48
CA TYR A 182 2.03 29.13 8.04
C TYR A 182 1.72 28.18 9.21
N LEU A 183 2.45 28.26 10.33
CA LEU A 183 2.12 27.51 11.54
C LEU A 183 0.76 27.95 12.10
N LEU A 184 0.50 29.27 12.13
CA LEU A 184 -0.80 29.81 12.52
C LEU A 184 -1.91 29.37 11.56
N ALA A 185 -1.63 29.36 10.26
CA ALA A 185 -2.56 28.84 9.26
C ALA A 185 -2.90 27.35 9.50
N GLN A 186 -1.93 26.52 9.90
CA GLN A 186 -2.19 25.11 10.22
C GLN A 186 -3.14 24.96 11.42
N VAL A 187 -2.94 25.76 12.48
CA VAL A 187 -3.82 25.80 13.64
C VAL A 187 -5.21 26.27 13.25
N ALA A 188 -5.31 27.38 12.51
CA ALA A 188 -6.57 27.90 11.99
C ALA A 188 -7.30 26.86 11.12
N GLY A 189 -6.57 26.13 10.27
CA GLY A 189 -7.12 25.05 9.44
C GLY A 189 -7.68 23.88 10.26
N LEU A 190 -7.07 23.55 11.40
CA LEU A 190 -7.59 22.55 12.32
C LEU A 190 -8.87 23.05 12.99
N LEU A 191 -8.89 24.27 13.53
CA LEU A 191 -10.08 24.85 14.16
C LEU A 191 -11.25 24.96 13.17
N ARG A 192 -10.98 25.48 11.97
CA ARG A 192 -11.95 25.59 10.87
C ARG A 192 -12.48 24.23 10.44
N LYS A 193 -11.69 23.15 10.51
CA LYS A 193 -12.17 21.78 10.26
C LYS A 193 -13.36 21.43 11.14
N HIS A 194 -13.20 21.70 12.44
CA HIS A 194 -14.22 21.39 13.42
C HIS A 194 -15.41 22.32 13.26
N LEU A 195 -15.19 23.62 13.07
CA LEU A 195 -16.24 24.60 12.79
C LEU A 195 -17.11 24.21 11.59
N TYR A 196 -16.49 23.94 10.43
CA TYR A 196 -17.21 23.64 9.19
C TYR A 196 -18.00 22.33 9.22
N ARG A 197 -17.58 21.37 10.06
CA ARG A 197 -18.37 20.16 10.32
C ARG A 197 -19.76 20.48 10.88
N PHE A 198 -19.92 21.60 11.57
CA PHE A 198 -21.21 22.07 12.10
C PHE A 198 -21.85 23.11 11.21
N SER A 199 -21.11 24.13 10.78
CA SER A 199 -21.68 25.26 10.05
C SER A 199 -22.11 24.93 8.62
N GLU A 200 -21.54 23.90 7.99
CA GLU A 200 -21.84 23.53 6.59
C GLU A 200 -22.85 22.36 6.49
N ARG A 201 -23.50 21.97 7.59
CA ARG A 201 -24.46 20.85 7.61
C ARG A 201 -25.58 21.01 6.58
N ALA A 202 -26.14 22.20 6.45
CA ALA A 202 -27.21 22.49 5.50
C ALA A 202 -26.73 22.34 4.04
N ILE A 203 -25.49 22.76 3.73
CA ILE A 203 -24.92 22.59 2.39
C ILE A 203 -24.68 21.11 2.11
N HIS A 204 -24.14 20.37 3.09
CA HIS A 204 -23.98 18.94 2.98
C HIS A 204 -25.30 18.21 2.75
N GLN A 205 -26.35 18.58 3.47
CA GLN A 205 -27.68 18.02 3.27
C GLN A 205 -28.19 18.30 1.84
N ARG A 206 -28.09 19.55 1.35
CA ARG A 206 -28.43 19.91 -0.04
C ARG A 206 -27.67 19.08 -1.10
N LEU A 207 -26.39 18.77 -0.86
CA LEU A 207 -25.58 17.93 -1.75
C LEU A 207 -25.99 16.44 -1.70
N MET A 208 -26.70 16.02 -0.66
CA MET A 208 -27.08 14.61 -0.44
C MET A 208 -28.55 14.34 -0.78
N ASP A 209 -29.41 15.37 -0.77
CA ASP A 209 -30.86 15.32 -1.00
C ASP A 209 -31.25 15.23 -2.50
N GLY A 210 -30.31 14.89 -3.38
CA GLY A 210 -30.60 14.57 -4.79
C GLY A 210 -30.68 15.77 -5.73
N THR A 211 -30.39 16.99 -5.28
CA THR A 211 -30.32 18.15 -6.18
C THR A 211 -29.14 17.98 -7.17
N PRO A 212 -29.33 18.10 -8.49
CA PRO A 212 -28.24 17.97 -9.45
C PRO A 212 -27.19 19.08 -9.29
N TYR A 213 -25.92 18.71 -9.16
CA TYR A 213 -24.82 19.66 -9.15
C TYR A 213 -23.61 19.16 -9.93
N ILE A 214 -22.84 20.12 -10.45
CA ILE A 214 -21.50 19.89 -10.98
C ILE A 214 -20.50 20.26 -9.90
N LEU A 215 -19.62 19.32 -9.57
CA LEU A 215 -18.63 19.48 -8.51
C LEU A 215 -17.33 20.06 -9.08
N VAL A 216 -16.82 21.10 -8.43
CA VAL A 216 -15.53 21.72 -8.75
C VAL A 216 -14.58 21.60 -7.55
N PRO A 217 -13.71 20.58 -7.51
CA PRO A 217 -12.67 20.49 -6.49
C PRO A 217 -11.60 21.56 -6.72
N LEU A 218 -11.50 22.50 -5.79
CA LEU A 218 -10.42 23.49 -5.78
C LEU A 218 -9.10 22.84 -5.39
N GLN A 219 -7.99 23.36 -5.92
CA GLN A 219 -6.63 22.90 -5.64
C GLN A 219 -5.90 23.84 -4.68
N VAL A 220 -4.71 23.42 -4.25
CA VAL A 220 -3.86 24.24 -3.40
C VAL A 220 -3.41 25.48 -4.19
N SER A 221 -3.52 26.69 -3.62
CA SER A 221 -3.21 27.93 -4.35
C SER A 221 -1.76 28.04 -4.84
N SER A 222 -0.86 27.31 -4.18
CA SER A 222 0.57 27.20 -4.51
C SER A 222 0.90 25.84 -5.10
N ASP A 223 -0.08 25.10 -5.62
CA ASP A 223 0.19 23.86 -6.30
C ASP A 223 0.92 24.15 -7.62
N SER A 224 2.16 23.68 -7.74
CA SER A 224 2.93 23.77 -8.99
C SER A 224 2.16 23.19 -10.19
N GLN A 225 1.25 22.23 -9.97
CA GLN A 225 0.44 21.66 -11.05
C GLN A 225 -0.56 22.66 -11.63
N VAL A 226 -1.04 23.67 -10.88
CA VAL A 226 -1.92 24.69 -11.45
C VAL A 226 -1.14 25.54 -12.45
N SER A 227 0.01 26.08 -12.05
CA SER A 227 0.80 26.95 -12.93
C SER A 227 1.52 26.21 -14.06
N LEU A 228 2.08 25.02 -13.81
CA LEU A 228 2.80 24.23 -14.82
C LEU A 228 1.87 23.43 -15.71
N GLY A 229 0.75 22.96 -15.14
CA GLY A 229 -0.20 22.07 -15.79
C GLY A 229 -1.46 22.77 -16.27
N SER A 230 -1.51 24.10 -16.37
CA SER A 230 -2.64 24.82 -16.97
C SER A 230 -2.25 26.22 -17.41
N ASP A 231 -3.18 26.93 -18.05
CA ASP A 231 -3.00 28.33 -18.44
C ASP A 231 -3.53 29.31 -17.37
N TYR A 232 -3.89 28.80 -16.19
CA TYR A 232 -4.36 29.61 -15.08
C TYR A 232 -3.19 30.08 -14.21
N ALA A 233 -3.15 31.38 -13.92
CA ALA A 233 -2.21 31.96 -12.95
C ALA A 233 -2.53 31.59 -11.48
N GLY A 234 -3.74 31.09 -11.21
CA GLY A 234 -4.21 30.77 -9.87
C GLY A 234 -5.63 30.21 -9.85
N MET A 235 -6.21 30.06 -8.66
CA MET A 235 -7.58 29.53 -8.51
C MET A 235 -8.64 30.58 -8.83
N GLU A 236 -8.35 31.86 -8.66
CA GLU A 236 -9.27 32.97 -8.83
C GLU A 236 -9.72 33.14 -10.30
N PRO A 237 -8.81 33.16 -11.31
CA PRO A 237 -9.22 33.21 -12.72
C PRO A 237 -10.03 31.98 -13.14
N PHE A 238 -9.68 30.80 -12.61
CA PHE A 238 -10.44 29.57 -12.84
C PHE A 238 -11.86 29.67 -12.29
N ILE A 239 -12.03 30.11 -11.04
CA ILE A 239 -13.35 30.33 -10.43
C ILE A 239 -14.17 31.33 -11.25
N ALA A 240 -13.57 32.44 -11.67
CA ALA A 240 -14.23 33.47 -12.46
C ALA A 240 -14.73 32.95 -13.81
N GLN A 241 -13.89 32.23 -14.56
CA GLN A 241 -14.28 31.65 -15.85
C GLN A 241 -15.45 30.65 -15.68
N LEU A 242 -15.43 29.83 -14.63
CA LEU A 242 -16.49 28.85 -14.41
C LEU A 242 -17.81 29.49 -14.04
N ILE A 243 -17.82 30.52 -13.19
CA ILE A 243 -19.06 31.21 -12.81
C ILE A 243 -19.66 31.94 -14.02
N ASP A 244 -18.84 32.64 -14.81
CA ASP A 244 -19.29 33.30 -16.04
C ASP A 244 -19.86 32.29 -17.05
N SER A 245 -19.13 31.21 -17.31
CA SER A 245 -19.60 30.17 -18.24
C SER A 245 -20.84 29.44 -17.74
N PHE A 246 -20.92 29.14 -16.44
CA PHE A 246 -22.08 28.50 -15.83
C PHE A 246 -23.33 29.38 -15.94
N ALA A 247 -23.20 30.68 -15.67
CA ALA A 247 -24.31 31.61 -15.76
C ALA A 247 -24.90 31.72 -17.17
N ARG A 248 -24.04 31.63 -18.20
CA ARG A 248 -24.47 31.75 -19.60
C ARG A 248 -25.09 30.48 -20.17
N PHE A 249 -24.60 29.31 -19.77
CA PHE A 249 -24.88 28.06 -20.51
C PHE A 249 -25.49 26.93 -19.67
N ALA A 250 -25.47 27.01 -18.33
CA ALA A 250 -25.96 25.92 -17.51
C ALA A 250 -27.49 25.96 -17.30
N PRO A 251 -28.20 24.84 -17.51
CA PRO A 251 -29.64 24.72 -17.24
C PRO A 251 -30.05 25.20 -15.85
N SER A 252 -31.20 25.88 -15.75
CA SER A 252 -31.63 26.60 -14.55
C SER A 252 -31.80 25.74 -13.28
N ASP A 253 -32.05 24.44 -13.45
CA ASP A 253 -32.21 23.44 -12.39
C ASP A 253 -30.87 22.93 -11.83
N GLN A 254 -29.75 23.23 -12.48
CA GLN A 254 -28.43 22.79 -12.05
C GLN A 254 -27.77 23.75 -11.07
N ARG A 255 -26.94 23.18 -10.19
CA ARG A 255 -26.07 23.91 -9.25
C ARG A 255 -24.59 23.71 -9.56
N LEU A 256 -23.78 24.70 -9.19
CA LEU A 256 -22.33 24.65 -9.25
C LEU A 256 -21.78 24.56 -7.82
N ALA A 257 -21.09 23.47 -7.48
CA ALA A 257 -20.61 23.24 -6.12
C ALA A 257 -19.07 23.27 -6.06
N PHE A 258 -18.52 24.34 -5.52
CA PHE A 258 -17.08 24.47 -5.25
C PHE A 258 -16.72 23.78 -3.94
N LYS A 259 -15.78 22.83 -4.01
CA LYS A 259 -15.22 22.16 -2.84
C LYS A 259 -13.83 22.70 -2.55
N HIS A 260 -13.65 23.33 -1.39
CA HIS A 260 -12.34 23.82 -0.95
C HIS A 260 -11.34 22.69 -0.73
N HIS A 261 -10.07 22.96 -1.02
CA HIS A 261 -9.01 22.01 -0.75
C HIS A 261 -8.70 21.92 0.76
N PRO A 262 -8.66 20.71 1.38
CA PRO A 262 -8.44 20.58 2.82
C PRO A 262 -7.12 21.19 3.31
N ARG A 263 -6.05 21.16 2.49
CA ARG A 263 -4.76 21.78 2.82
C ARG A 263 -4.77 23.31 2.72
N ASP A 264 -5.80 23.92 2.11
CA ASP A 264 -5.88 25.36 1.93
C ASP A 264 -6.79 26.05 2.93
N ARG A 265 -7.55 25.27 3.71
CA ARG A 265 -8.51 25.77 4.70
C ARG A 265 -7.96 26.83 5.65
N GLY A 266 -6.70 26.66 6.06
CA GLY A 266 -6.01 27.60 6.95
C GLY A 266 -5.42 28.83 6.25
N TYR A 267 -5.21 28.74 4.94
CA TYR A 267 -4.38 29.67 4.17
C TYR A 267 -5.21 30.62 3.31
N ASN A 268 -6.22 30.07 2.62
CA ASN A 268 -7.02 30.78 1.63
C ASN A 268 -8.50 30.54 1.90
N HIS A 269 -9.33 31.50 1.49
CA HIS A 269 -10.79 31.39 1.55
C HIS A 269 -11.41 32.13 0.37
N TYR A 270 -12.08 31.38 -0.52
CA TYR A 270 -12.62 31.94 -1.77
C TYR A 270 -14.09 32.38 -1.66
N GLY A 271 -14.72 32.26 -0.48
CA GLY A 271 -16.16 32.49 -0.33
C GLY A 271 -16.61 33.91 -0.68
N ALA A 272 -15.83 34.94 -0.37
CA ALA A 272 -16.15 36.33 -0.75
C ALA A 272 -16.14 36.48 -2.28
N LEU A 273 -15.04 36.07 -2.92
CA LEU A 273 -14.88 36.08 -4.38
C LEU A 273 -16.02 35.32 -5.08
N ILE A 274 -16.31 34.08 -4.65
CA ILE A 274 -17.36 33.26 -5.24
C ILE A 274 -18.73 33.93 -5.08
N LYS A 275 -19.03 34.50 -3.91
CA LYS A 275 -20.30 35.19 -3.64
C LYS A 275 -20.45 36.45 -4.48
N ASP A 276 -19.39 37.22 -4.68
CA ASP A 276 -19.41 38.46 -5.46
C ASP A 276 -19.59 38.16 -6.95
N LEU A 277 -18.82 37.21 -7.48
CA LEU A 277 -18.97 36.75 -8.86
C LEU A 277 -20.36 36.15 -9.12
N ALA A 278 -20.85 35.27 -8.23
CA ALA A 278 -22.16 34.66 -8.40
C ALA A 278 -23.31 35.69 -8.36
N ARG A 279 -23.20 36.74 -7.54
CA ARG A 279 -24.14 37.87 -7.53
C ARG A 279 -24.05 38.67 -8.83
N LYS A 280 -22.84 39.04 -9.27
CA LYS A 280 -22.61 39.78 -10.50
C LYS A 280 -23.19 39.08 -11.73
N HIS A 281 -23.15 37.75 -11.75
CA HIS A 281 -23.68 36.93 -12.85
C HIS A 281 -25.11 36.41 -12.62
N GLY A 282 -25.81 36.83 -11.55
CA GLY A 282 -27.21 36.46 -11.32
C GLY A 282 -27.46 34.99 -10.93
N VAL A 283 -26.45 34.27 -10.43
CA VAL A 283 -26.51 32.83 -10.10
C VAL A 283 -26.22 32.51 -8.63
N ALA A 284 -26.32 33.50 -7.73
CA ALA A 284 -25.99 33.35 -6.31
C ALA A 284 -26.67 32.16 -5.62
N GLU A 285 -27.95 31.91 -5.90
CA GLU A 285 -28.72 30.79 -5.31
C GLU A 285 -28.33 29.40 -5.84
N ARG A 286 -27.62 29.36 -6.97
CA ARG A 286 -27.19 28.14 -7.67
C ARG A 286 -25.73 27.79 -7.43
N VAL A 287 -24.95 28.67 -6.80
CA VAL A 287 -23.52 28.44 -6.52
C VAL A 287 -23.34 28.10 -5.05
N LEU A 288 -22.75 26.92 -4.78
CA LEU A 288 -22.45 26.40 -3.45
C LEU A 288 -20.94 26.40 -3.22
N TYR A 289 -20.51 26.70 -2.00
CA TYR A 289 -19.11 26.62 -1.59
C TYR A 289 -19.01 25.96 -0.21
N PHE A 290 -18.16 24.95 -0.09
CA PHE A 290 -18.01 24.17 1.15
C PHE A 290 -16.59 23.62 1.32
N HIS A 291 -16.19 23.28 2.55
CA HIS A 291 -14.79 23.00 2.88
C HIS A 291 -14.49 21.56 3.28
N ASP A 292 -15.42 20.84 3.90
CA ASP A 292 -15.18 19.46 4.33
C ASP A 292 -16.12 18.45 3.65
N GLY A 293 -16.16 17.20 4.09
CA GLY A 293 -17.06 16.16 3.57
C GLY A 293 -16.33 15.02 2.84
N ALA A 294 -16.87 13.81 3.03
CA ALA A 294 -16.35 12.60 2.41
C ALA A 294 -16.57 12.66 0.89
N LEU A 295 -15.47 12.68 0.14
CA LEU A 295 -15.50 12.93 -1.30
C LEU A 295 -16.21 11.83 -2.10
N GLY A 296 -16.09 10.57 -1.71
CA GLY A 296 -16.76 9.45 -2.41
C GLY A 296 -18.28 9.59 -2.48
N PRO A 297 -18.99 9.74 -1.34
CA PRO A 297 -20.44 9.98 -1.34
C PRO A 297 -20.89 11.23 -2.10
N ILE A 298 -20.07 12.29 -2.13
CA ILE A 298 -20.34 13.51 -2.89
C ILE A 298 -20.20 13.22 -4.39
N LEU A 299 -19.08 12.62 -4.82
CA LEU A 299 -18.85 12.26 -6.23
C LEU A 299 -19.96 11.39 -6.80
N LYS A 300 -20.40 10.37 -6.07
CA LYS A 300 -21.49 9.45 -6.50
C LYS A 300 -22.83 10.15 -6.77
N ARG A 301 -23.04 11.36 -6.24
CA ARG A 301 -24.27 12.16 -6.44
C ARG A 301 -24.05 13.34 -7.39
N ALA A 302 -22.81 13.63 -7.77
CA ALA A 302 -22.51 14.71 -8.69
C ALA A 302 -22.96 14.32 -10.12
N LYS A 303 -23.56 15.27 -10.84
CA LYS A 303 -23.91 15.11 -12.25
C LYS A 303 -22.66 15.03 -13.13
N ALA A 304 -21.68 15.86 -12.80
CA ALA A 304 -20.38 15.86 -13.44
C ALA A 304 -19.33 16.48 -12.51
N VAL A 305 -18.05 16.31 -12.85
CA VAL A 305 -16.92 16.94 -12.17
C VAL A 305 -16.16 17.81 -13.16
N LEU A 306 -15.75 18.99 -12.73
CA LEU A 306 -14.88 19.86 -13.50
C LEU A 306 -13.65 20.22 -12.68
N THR A 307 -12.46 19.95 -13.21
CA THR A 307 -11.19 20.24 -12.53
C THR A 307 -10.14 20.81 -13.47
N ILE A 308 -9.08 21.41 -12.93
CA ILE A 308 -7.90 21.81 -13.71
C ILE A 308 -7.09 20.55 -14.02
N ASN A 309 -6.50 19.90 -13.02
CA ASN A 309 -5.74 18.65 -13.18
C ASN A 309 -5.66 17.83 -11.88
N SER A 310 -6.60 18.06 -10.96
CA SER A 310 -6.61 17.37 -9.67
C SER A 310 -6.73 15.85 -9.81
N THR A 311 -6.09 15.08 -8.93
CA THR A 311 -6.32 13.62 -8.84
C THR A 311 -7.76 13.29 -8.43
N VAL A 312 -8.55 14.27 -7.98
CA VAL A 312 -10.01 14.10 -7.80
C VAL A 312 -10.69 13.75 -9.12
N GLY A 313 -10.17 14.20 -10.27
CA GLY A 313 -10.66 13.78 -11.59
C GLY A 313 -10.55 12.26 -11.78
N LEU A 314 -9.43 11.65 -11.41
CA LEU A 314 -9.28 10.18 -11.42
C LEU A 314 -10.30 9.49 -10.50
N GLN A 315 -10.59 10.08 -9.35
CA GLN A 315 -11.61 9.54 -8.43
C GLN A 315 -13.02 9.68 -9.00
N ALA A 316 -13.31 10.74 -9.76
CA ALA A 316 -14.56 10.92 -10.47
C ALA A 316 -14.74 9.85 -11.56
N LEU A 317 -13.69 9.62 -12.36
CA LEU A 317 -13.66 8.54 -13.36
C LEU A 317 -13.84 7.16 -12.74
N TYR A 318 -13.26 6.92 -11.55
CA TYR A 318 -13.49 5.69 -10.79
C TYR A 318 -14.97 5.47 -10.46
N HIS A 319 -15.69 6.53 -10.10
CA HIS A 319 -17.12 6.50 -9.84
C HIS A 319 -18.01 6.62 -11.09
N ALA A 320 -17.42 6.55 -12.30
CA ALA A 320 -18.12 6.71 -13.58
C ALA A 320 -18.85 8.06 -13.72
N VAL A 321 -18.36 9.09 -13.03
CA VAL A 321 -18.91 10.45 -13.12
C VAL A 321 -18.29 11.17 -14.32
N PRO A 322 -19.09 11.74 -15.24
CA PRO A 322 -18.60 12.57 -16.33
C PRO A 322 -17.61 13.63 -15.82
N THR A 323 -16.44 13.72 -16.44
CA THR A 323 -15.34 14.55 -15.94
C THR A 323 -14.80 15.45 -17.03
N LYS A 324 -14.85 16.77 -16.81
CA LYS A 324 -14.21 17.79 -17.65
C LYS A 324 -12.90 18.24 -17.01
N VAL A 325 -11.86 18.32 -17.82
CA VAL A 325 -10.54 18.75 -17.38
C VAL A 325 -10.13 19.97 -18.22
N LEU A 326 -9.76 21.07 -17.54
CA LEU A 326 -9.35 22.33 -18.20
C LEU A 326 -7.84 22.56 -18.18
N GLY A 327 -7.08 21.68 -17.54
CA GLY A 327 -5.63 21.67 -17.55
C GLY A 327 -5.04 20.46 -18.29
N ARG A 328 -3.72 20.34 -18.18
CA ARG A 328 -2.86 19.29 -18.71
C ARG A 328 -2.69 18.21 -17.63
N THR A 329 -3.03 16.98 -17.99
CA THR A 329 -2.86 15.78 -17.13
C THR A 329 -2.95 14.53 -17.99
N PHE A 330 -2.27 13.46 -17.57
CA PHE A 330 -2.18 12.19 -18.29
C PHE A 330 -3.51 11.44 -18.45
N TYR A 331 -4.59 11.88 -17.80
CA TYR A 331 -5.92 11.28 -17.94
C TYR A 331 -6.89 12.16 -18.74
N ASN A 332 -6.48 13.35 -19.18
CA ASN A 332 -7.30 14.22 -20.02
C ASN A 332 -7.18 13.80 -21.49
N MET A 333 -7.96 12.80 -21.89
CA MET A 333 -7.94 12.26 -23.25
C MET A 333 -9.35 11.93 -23.74
N PRO A 334 -9.56 11.88 -25.08
CA PRO A 334 -10.83 11.43 -25.67
C PRO A 334 -11.27 10.08 -25.12
N GLY A 335 -12.56 9.93 -24.82
CA GLY A 335 -13.12 8.70 -24.25
C GLY A 335 -12.93 8.55 -22.73
N LEU A 336 -11.88 9.09 -22.11
CA LEU A 336 -11.78 9.11 -20.63
C LEU A 336 -12.47 10.31 -20.02
N THR A 337 -12.22 11.49 -20.56
CA THR A 337 -12.75 12.77 -20.07
C THR A 337 -13.49 13.49 -21.18
N ASP A 338 -14.47 14.32 -20.81
CA ASP A 338 -15.23 15.10 -21.77
C ASP A 338 -14.32 16.10 -22.51
N GLN A 339 -14.25 15.98 -23.84
CA GLN A 339 -13.45 16.85 -24.71
C GLN A 339 -14.26 17.97 -25.36
N GLN A 340 -15.58 18.01 -25.17
CA GLN A 340 -16.45 19.03 -25.74
C GLN A 340 -16.12 20.42 -25.17
N PRO A 341 -16.44 21.50 -25.91
CA PRO A 341 -16.30 22.86 -25.38
C PRO A 341 -17.08 23.03 -24.07
N LEU A 342 -16.55 23.84 -23.14
CA LEU A 342 -17.15 24.05 -21.82
C LEU A 342 -18.64 24.45 -21.89
N ARG A 343 -19.04 25.24 -22.89
CA ARG A 343 -20.44 25.63 -23.12
C ARG A 343 -21.39 24.44 -23.31
N VAL A 344 -20.93 23.34 -23.92
CA VAL A 344 -21.74 22.15 -24.20
C VAL A 344 -21.76 21.22 -22.98
N PHE A 345 -20.64 21.12 -22.27
CA PHE A 345 -20.51 20.28 -21.07
C PHE A 345 -21.56 20.57 -20.00
N TRP A 346 -21.97 21.83 -19.84
CA TRP A 346 -22.97 22.21 -18.83
C TRP A 346 -24.34 21.53 -19.05
N SER A 347 -24.75 21.34 -20.30
CA SER A 347 -26.03 20.72 -20.63
C SER A 347 -25.91 19.22 -20.88
N SER A 348 -24.82 18.78 -21.52
CA SER A 348 -24.64 17.39 -21.99
C SER A 348 -23.26 16.82 -21.67
N PRO A 349 -22.92 16.61 -20.37
CA PRO A 349 -21.63 16.07 -19.99
C PRO A 349 -21.48 14.61 -20.44
N GLN A 350 -20.37 14.29 -21.11
CA GLN A 350 -20.10 12.97 -21.66
C GLN A 350 -19.46 12.04 -20.62
N PRO A 351 -20.00 10.82 -20.43
CA PRO A 351 -19.41 9.82 -19.56
C PRO A 351 -18.12 9.25 -20.16
N SER A 352 -17.27 8.71 -19.28
CA SER A 352 -16.09 7.95 -19.71
C SER A 352 -16.49 6.62 -20.36
N ASP A 353 -15.82 6.24 -21.45
CA ASP A 353 -15.77 4.86 -21.93
C ASP A 353 -15.21 3.96 -20.83
N ARG A 354 -16.05 3.00 -20.39
CA ARG A 354 -15.74 2.14 -19.25
C ARG A 354 -14.70 1.09 -19.59
N ALA A 355 -14.64 0.59 -20.83
CA ALA A 355 -13.62 -0.36 -21.24
C ALA A 355 -12.25 0.33 -21.27
N LEU A 356 -12.17 1.50 -21.91
CA LEU A 356 -10.96 2.32 -21.94
C LEU A 356 -10.49 2.69 -20.53
N TYR A 357 -11.42 3.12 -19.65
CA TYR A 357 -11.09 3.44 -18.26
C TYR A 357 -10.45 2.25 -17.51
N ARG A 358 -10.97 1.03 -17.70
CA ARG A 358 -10.42 -0.16 -17.01
C ARG A 358 -8.99 -0.47 -17.48
N SER A 359 -8.75 -0.43 -18.80
CA SER A 359 -7.41 -0.63 -19.37
C SER A 359 -6.41 0.43 -18.90
N PHE A 360 -6.81 1.71 -18.95
CA PHE A 360 -6.03 2.83 -18.43
C PHE A 360 -5.72 2.66 -16.94
N TYR A 361 -6.74 2.37 -16.12
CA TYR A 361 -6.60 2.26 -14.68
C TYR A 361 -5.70 1.10 -14.29
N ARG A 362 -5.84 -0.08 -14.92
CA ARG A 362 -4.95 -1.23 -14.72
C ARG A 362 -3.50 -0.84 -15.01
N HIS A 363 -3.26 -0.26 -16.18
CA HIS A 363 -1.92 0.15 -16.60
C HIS A 363 -1.30 1.16 -15.62
N MET A 364 -2.05 2.18 -15.22
CA MET A 364 -1.60 3.16 -14.23
C MET A 364 -1.19 2.48 -12.92
N ILE A 365 -2.02 1.57 -12.39
CA ILE A 365 -1.73 0.86 -11.16
C ILE A 365 -0.45 0.03 -11.28
N GLU A 366 -0.33 -0.76 -12.35
CA GLU A 366 0.78 -1.72 -12.53
C GLU A 366 2.13 -1.05 -12.80
N THR A 367 2.13 0.08 -13.51
CA THR A 367 3.38 0.73 -13.96
C THR A 367 3.87 1.83 -13.02
N THR A 368 2.98 2.45 -12.25
CA THR A 368 3.35 3.64 -11.45
C THR A 368 2.97 3.55 -9.98
N GLN A 369 2.02 2.68 -9.58
CA GLN A 369 1.43 2.73 -8.24
C GLN A 369 1.89 1.57 -7.36
N ILE A 370 2.70 1.91 -6.35
CA ILE A 370 3.11 0.97 -5.31
C ILE A 370 2.04 0.95 -4.22
N ASN A 371 1.48 -0.23 -3.93
CA ASN A 371 0.52 -0.38 -2.85
C ASN A 371 1.21 -0.27 -1.48
N GLY A 372 1.17 0.94 -0.91
CA GLY A 372 1.83 1.32 0.33
C GLY A 372 1.51 2.76 0.74
N ASN A 373 2.13 3.22 1.83
CA ASN A 373 1.97 4.58 2.32
C ASN A 373 3.25 5.10 2.98
N PHE A 374 3.64 6.34 2.68
CA PHE A 374 4.81 7.00 3.29
C PHE A 374 4.76 7.01 4.83
N ASP A 375 3.58 7.30 5.39
CA ASP A 375 3.37 7.46 6.83
C ASP A 375 2.96 6.16 7.54
N GLY A 376 2.73 5.10 6.77
CA GLY A 376 2.26 3.80 7.25
C GLY A 376 3.18 2.66 6.83
N ARG A 377 2.57 1.53 6.53
CA ARG A 377 3.26 0.37 5.97
C ARG A 377 3.61 0.62 4.49
N PHE A 378 4.82 0.22 4.12
CA PHE A 378 5.32 0.27 2.74
C PHE A 378 6.12 -1.02 2.46
N PRO A 379 5.90 -1.70 1.32
CA PRO A 379 6.46 -3.02 1.06
C PRO A 379 7.88 -2.94 0.46
N PHE A 380 8.86 -2.42 1.22
CA PHE A 380 10.23 -2.20 0.71
C PHE A 380 10.86 -3.44 0.10
N SER A 381 10.72 -4.59 0.76
CA SER A 381 11.29 -5.89 0.33
C SER A 381 10.73 -6.41 -1.00
N ARG A 382 9.50 -6.02 -1.36
CA ARG A 382 8.88 -6.39 -2.63
C ARG A 382 9.37 -5.49 -3.76
N ILE A 383 9.42 -4.17 -3.51
CA ILE A 383 9.71 -3.17 -4.52
C ILE A 383 11.21 -3.05 -4.76
N PHE A 384 12.00 -3.11 -3.69
CA PHE A 384 13.45 -2.96 -3.70
C PHE A 384 14.10 -4.29 -3.34
N ALA A 385 13.75 -5.34 -4.10
CA ALA A 385 14.36 -6.64 -3.97
C ALA A 385 15.82 -6.56 -4.46
N VAL A 386 16.76 -6.77 -3.55
CA VAL A 386 18.18 -6.91 -3.90
C VAL A 386 18.43 -8.38 -4.22
N SER A 387 19.08 -8.67 -5.36
CA SER A 387 19.38 -10.03 -5.81
C SER A 387 20.10 -10.82 -4.70
N PRO A 388 19.77 -12.12 -4.49
CA PRO A 388 20.44 -12.96 -3.49
C PRO A 388 21.97 -13.02 -3.64
N SER A 389 22.47 -12.77 -4.85
CA SER A 389 23.91 -12.68 -5.16
C SER A 389 24.63 -11.54 -4.43
N LEU A 390 23.91 -10.51 -3.97
CA LEU A 390 24.44 -9.37 -3.22
C LEU A 390 24.37 -9.55 -1.68
N GLY A 391 24.05 -10.74 -1.20
CA GLY A 391 24.20 -11.06 0.23
C GLY A 391 23.13 -11.99 0.77
N VAL A 392 23.32 -13.29 0.54
CA VAL A 392 22.87 -14.28 1.52
C VAL A 392 23.69 -14.06 2.80
N HIS A 393 23.02 -13.98 3.96
CA HIS A 393 23.57 -14.12 5.33
C HIS A 393 23.75 -12.91 6.26
N ALA A 394 23.30 -11.68 5.96
CA ALA A 394 23.28 -10.67 7.01
C ALA A 394 22.05 -10.85 7.94
N VAL A 395 22.25 -11.48 9.09
CA VAL A 395 21.34 -11.33 10.24
C VAL A 395 21.25 -9.83 10.52
N GLY A 396 20.08 -9.21 10.28
CA GLY A 396 19.92 -7.76 10.45
C GLY A 396 20.26 -7.30 11.88
N PRO A 397 20.46 -6.00 12.11
CA PRO A 397 20.76 -5.49 13.44
C PRO A 397 19.63 -5.83 14.44
N ARG A 398 20.01 -6.07 15.70
CA ARG A 398 19.04 -6.26 16.78
C ARG A 398 18.36 -4.92 17.11
N PRO A 399 17.07 -4.91 17.46
CA PRO A 399 16.35 -3.69 17.83
C PRO A 399 16.99 -3.04 19.06
N ARG A 400 17.14 -1.72 19.04
CA ARG A 400 17.64 -0.92 20.18
C ARG A 400 16.78 0.32 20.39
N GLY A 401 16.81 0.83 21.62
CA GLY A 401 16.12 2.07 22.00
C GLY A 401 14.65 2.08 21.58
N PHE A 402 14.29 3.06 20.76
CA PHE A 402 12.91 3.27 20.33
C PHE A 402 12.32 2.11 19.52
N GLU A 403 13.11 1.39 18.71
CA GLU A 403 12.59 0.24 17.96
C GLU A 403 12.15 -0.90 18.88
N LEU A 404 12.95 -1.19 19.92
CA LEU A 404 12.60 -2.18 20.92
C LEU A 404 11.34 -1.77 21.69
N PHE A 405 11.24 -0.50 22.09
CA PHE A 405 10.03 0.04 22.71
C PHE A 405 8.80 -0.15 21.80
N GLN A 406 8.92 0.13 20.51
CA GLN A 406 7.84 -0.07 19.55
C GLN A 406 7.41 -1.53 19.44
N ARG A 407 8.37 -2.46 19.43
CA ARG A 407 8.09 -3.89 19.41
C ARG A 407 7.35 -4.33 20.67
N MET A 408 7.84 -3.93 21.85
CA MET A 408 7.20 -4.21 23.14
C MET A 408 5.78 -3.64 23.21
N PHE A 409 5.61 -2.37 22.83
CA PHE A 409 4.31 -1.70 22.81
C PHE A 409 3.33 -2.38 21.83
N THR A 410 3.80 -2.75 20.64
CA THR A 410 2.99 -3.43 19.63
C THR A 410 2.60 -4.84 20.08
N LEU A 411 3.54 -5.56 20.71
CA LEU A 411 3.30 -6.88 21.28
C LEU A 411 2.27 -6.82 22.41
N GLY A 412 2.41 -5.86 23.33
CA GLY A 412 1.46 -5.62 24.41
C GLY A 412 0.05 -5.30 23.90
N ARG A 413 -0.07 -4.48 22.84
CA ARG A 413 -1.36 -4.26 22.14
C ARG A 413 -1.92 -5.53 21.51
N GLY A 414 -1.07 -6.39 20.97
CA GLY A 414 -1.48 -7.70 20.45
C GLY A 414 -2.14 -8.56 21.54
N PHE A 415 -1.51 -8.66 22.71
CA PHE A 415 -2.09 -9.33 23.87
C PHE A 415 -3.37 -8.68 24.37
N ALA A 416 -3.41 -7.36 24.52
CA ALA A 416 -4.62 -6.64 24.93
C ALA A 416 -5.80 -6.90 23.95
N THR A 417 -5.51 -6.91 22.64
CA THR A 417 -6.50 -7.22 21.60
C THR A 417 -7.00 -8.67 21.73
N TYR A 418 -6.13 -9.61 22.06
CA TYR A 418 -6.51 -10.99 22.35
C TYR A 418 -7.44 -11.10 23.57
N TYR A 419 -7.16 -10.39 24.67
CA TYR A 419 -8.06 -10.42 25.83
C TYR A 419 -9.41 -9.77 25.54
N LEU A 420 -9.44 -8.67 24.77
CA LEU A 420 -10.69 -8.10 24.28
C LEU A 420 -11.48 -9.09 23.41
N GLN A 421 -10.79 -9.91 22.62
CA GLN A 421 -11.42 -10.98 21.86
C GLN A 421 -12.09 -12.02 22.76
N VAL A 422 -11.43 -12.42 23.85
CA VAL A 422 -12.00 -13.37 24.82
C VAL A 422 -13.24 -12.78 25.49
N LEU A 423 -13.21 -11.49 25.87
CA LEU A 423 -14.38 -10.79 26.41
C LEU A 423 -15.52 -10.75 25.39
N ALA A 424 -15.25 -10.35 24.15
CA ALA A 424 -16.24 -10.35 23.08
C ALA A 424 -16.86 -11.75 22.88
N LEU A 425 -16.07 -12.81 23.01
CA LEU A 425 -16.57 -14.18 22.93
C LEU A 425 -17.49 -14.53 24.10
N ALA A 426 -17.14 -14.12 25.32
CA ALA A 426 -17.96 -14.33 26.52
C ALA A 426 -19.33 -13.63 26.42
N PHE A 427 -19.39 -12.44 25.81
CA PHE A 427 -20.64 -11.70 25.54
C PHE A 427 -21.37 -12.16 24.27
N GLY A 428 -20.95 -13.26 23.64
CA GLY A 428 -21.63 -13.80 22.44
C GLY A 428 -21.37 -13.02 21.14
N ALA A 429 -20.50 -12.00 21.14
CA ALA A 429 -20.15 -11.19 19.97
C ALA A 429 -19.14 -11.92 19.06
N ARG A 430 -19.55 -13.07 18.50
CA ARG A 430 -18.69 -14.03 17.77
C ARG A 430 -17.91 -13.44 16.59
N GLN A 431 -18.54 -12.56 15.80
CA GLN A 431 -17.87 -11.91 14.66
C GLN A 431 -16.82 -10.88 15.09
N TRP A 432 -17.10 -10.13 16.16
CA TRP A 432 -16.14 -9.20 16.74
C TRP A 432 -14.95 -9.94 17.32
N ALA A 433 -15.20 -11.02 18.05
CA ALA A 433 -14.16 -11.91 18.54
C ALA A 433 -13.28 -12.43 17.38
N ARG A 434 -13.88 -12.84 16.25
CA ARG A 434 -13.14 -13.26 15.05
C ARG A 434 -12.17 -12.17 14.56
N ARG A 435 -12.68 -10.95 14.33
CA ARG A 435 -11.88 -9.81 13.83
C ARG A 435 -10.78 -9.39 14.81
N LEU A 436 -11.06 -9.44 16.11
CA LEU A 436 -10.06 -9.14 17.14
C LEU A 436 -8.96 -10.21 17.20
N LEU A 437 -9.29 -11.49 17.00
CA LEU A 437 -8.28 -12.56 16.92
C LEU A 437 -7.34 -12.35 15.74
N GLU A 438 -7.88 -12.06 14.55
CA GLU A 438 -7.10 -11.75 13.34
C GLU A 438 -6.16 -10.57 13.58
N ARG A 439 -6.70 -9.49 14.17
CA ARG A 439 -5.94 -8.28 14.46
C ARG A 439 -4.87 -8.52 15.52
N GLY A 440 -5.20 -9.28 16.57
CA GLY A 440 -4.27 -9.70 17.61
C GLY A 440 -3.09 -10.46 17.03
N SER A 441 -3.33 -11.45 16.17
CA SER A 441 -2.27 -12.23 15.51
C SER A 441 -1.34 -11.36 14.64
N GLN A 442 -1.89 -10.41 13.88
CA GLN A 442 -1.07 -9.45 13.11
C GLN A 442 -0.18 -8.59 14.01
N LEU A 443 -0.74 -8.08 15.12
CA LEU A 443 -0.01 -7.24 16.08
C LEU A 443 1.07 -8.04 16.81
N VAL A 444 0.80 -9.29 17.19
CA VAL A 444 1.80 -10.16 17.82
C VAL A 444 2.96 -10.42 16.85
N LEU A 445 2.69 -10.80 15.59
CA LEU A 445 3.74 -10.98 14.59
C LEU A 445 4.59 -9.72 14.40
N ALA A 446 3.95 -8.55 14.27
CA ALA A 446 4.65 -7.27 14.15
C ALA A 446 5.48 -6.92 15.41
N GLY A 447 4.94 -7.17 16.60
CA GLY A 447 5.64 -6.96 17.88
C GLY A 447 6.82 -7.91 18.08
N LEU A 448 6.77 -9.09 17.47
CA LEU A 448 7.88 -10.04 17.40
C LEU A 448 8.90 -9.70 16.30
N GLY A 449 8.78 -8.53 15.65
CA GLY A 449 9.70 -8.14 14.58
C GLY A 449 9.55 -8.96 13.29
N VAL A 450 8.39 -9.59 13.09
CA VAL A 450 8.11 -10.42 11.90
C VAL A 450 7.25 -9.65 10.92
N GLU A 451 7.81 -9.40 9.75
CA GLU A 451 7.08 -8.89 8.60
C GLU A 451 6.51 -10.05 7.77
N VAL A 452 5.23 -9.97 7.41
CA VAL A 452 4.59 -10.96 6.55
C VAL A 452 4.28 -10.35 5.18
N LEU A 453 4.75 -10.98 4.12
CA LEU A 453 4.48 -10.61 2.73
C LEU A 453 3.67 -11.74 2.08
N MET A 454 2.60 -11.38 1.39
CA MET A 454 1.70 -12.31 0.73
C MET A 454 1.65 -11.97 -0.76
N GLU A 455 1.94 -12.95 -1.60
CA GLU A 455 1.84 -12.87 -3.06
C GLU A 455 0.77 -13.86 -3.52
N ARG A 456 -0.30 -13.32 -4.12
CA ARG A 456 -1.46 -14.08 -4.58
C ARG A 456 -1.44 -14.18 -6.09
N SER A 457 -1.88 -15.33 -6.61
CA SER A 457 -2.18 -15.47 -8.03
C SER A 457 -3.36 -14.57 -8.38
N PRO A 458 -3.36 -13.89 -9.55
CA PRO A 458 -4.50 -13.11 -10.02
C PRO A 458 -5.70 -13.97 -10.43
N GLU A 459 -5.52 -15.30 -10.52
CA GLU A 459 -6.56 -16.24 -10.93
C GLU A 459 -7.74 -16.27 -9.94
N LEU A 460 -8.92 -15.93 -10.46
CA LEU A 460 -10.19 -16.04 -9.74
C LEU A 460 -10.71 -17.48 -9.85
N ILE A 461 -10.88 -18.13 -8.70
CA ILE A 461 -11.30 -19.53 -8.62
C ILE A 461 -12.64 -19.60 -7.91
N ASP A 462 -13.70 -19.82 -8.68
CA ASP A 462 -15.08 -19.94 -8.20
C ASP A 462 -15.44 -21.40 -7.86
N ARG A 463 -14.60 -22.02 -7.05
CA ARG A 463 -14.77 -23.38 -6.51
C ARG A 463 -14.32 -23.40 -5.04
N PRO A 464 -14.80 -24.36 -4.23
CA PRO A 464 -14.26 -24.54 -2.89
C PRO A 464 -12.73 -24.72 -2.92
N GLN A 465 -12.02 -24.20 -1.93
CA GLN A 465 -10.56 -24.11 -1.96
C GLN A 465 -9.94 -24.76 -0.72
N ILE A 466 -8.99 -25.66 -0.95
CA ILE A 466 -8.12 -26.20 0.10
C ILE A 466 -6.74 -25.60 -0.09
N HIS A 467 -6.44 -24.56 0.68
CA HIS A 467 -5.12 -23.99 0.73
C HIS A 467 -4.17 -24.92 1.49
N ILE A 468 -3.01 -25.21 0.90
CA ILE A 468 -1.95 -25.99 1.53
C ILE A 468 -0.66 -25.19 1.60
N ALA A 469 0.14 -25.40 2.64
CA ALA A 469 1.46 -24.78 2.74
C ALA A 469 2.50 -25.70 3.39
N ASN A 470 3.79 -25.45 3.12
CA ASN A 470 4.85 -26.00 3.96
C ASN A 470 4.79 -25.43 5.38
N HIS A 471 5.13 -26.25 6.38
CA HIS A 471 5.08 -25.87 7.79
C HIS A 471 6.49 -25.83 8.37
N GLY A 472 7.03 -24.62 8.59
CA GLY A 472 8.43 -24.45 8.96
C GLY A 472 8.68 -23.67 10.24
N HIS A 473 7.66 -23.00 10.79
CA HIS A 473 7.86 -22.17 11.98
C HIS A 473 6.63 -22.16 12.91
N PRO A 474 6.79 -22.13 14.25
CA PRO A 474 5.66 -22.10 15.18
C PRO A 474 4.72 -20.88 15.02
N LEU A 475 5.22 -19.81 14.40
CA LEU A 475 4.43 -18.60 14.12
C LEU A 475 3.43 -18.79 12.98
N ASP A 476 3.47 -19.91 12.26
CA ASP A 476 2.54 -20.21 11.17
C ASP A 476 1.07 -20.20 11.63
N VAL A 477 0.80 -20.54 12.90
CA VAL A 477 -0.57 -20.43 13.47
C VAL A 477 -1.07 -18.97 13.47
N LEU A 478 -0.21 -18.01 13.80
CA LEU A 478 -0.55 -16.59 13.80
C LEU A 478 -0.61 -16.04 12.37
N LEU A 479 0.21 -16.60 11.46
CA LEU A 479 0.20 -16.27 10.04
C LEU A 479 -1.13 -16.66 9.41
N VAL A 480 -1.58 -17.90 9.60
CA VAL A 480 -2.89 -18.39 9.12
C VAL A 480 -4.01 -17.54 9.70
N GLN A 481 -3.98 -17.31 11.01
CA GLN A 481 -5.00 -16.56 11.72
C GLN A 481 -5.08 -15.08 11.28
N GLY A 482 -3.95 -14.41 11.07
CA GLY A 482 -3.88 -12.97 10.83
C GLY A 482 -3.91 -12.56 9.36
N TYR A 483 -3.33 -13.36 8.46
CA TYR A 483 -3.08 -12.98 7.07
C TYR A 483 -3.84 -13.82 6.06
N PHE A 484 -3.93 -15.14 6.25
CA PHE A 484 -4.78 -15.99 5.42
C PHE A 484 -6.26 -15.81 5.78
N ARG A 485 -6.57 -15.70 7.08
CA ARG A 485 -7.93 -15.53 7.63
C ARG A 485 -8.88 -16.69 7.33
N GLU A 486 -8.29 -17.88 7.19
CA GLU A 486 -8.99 -19.11 6.86
C GLU A 486 -9.04 -20.06 8.07
N SER A 487 -10.08 -20.89 8.11
CA SER A 487 -10.14 -21.98 9.09
C SER A 487 -9.04 -23.01 8.81
N SER A 488 -8.44 -23.52 9.87
CA SER A 488 -7.33 -24.49 9.79
C SER A 488 -7.40 -25.55 10.86
N MET A 489 -6.70 -26.66 10.64
CA MET A 489 -6.38 -27.61 11.71
C MET A 489 -5.23 -27.07 12.55
N THR A 490 -5.32 -27.20 13.86
CA THR A 490 -4.24 -26.77 14.76
C THR A 490 -4.15 -27.63 16.01
N THR A 491 -2.93 -27.83 16.48
CA THR A 491 -2.62 -28.40 17.81
C THR A 491 -1.96 -27.40 18.74
N ALA A 492 -1.87 -26.15 18.28
CA ALA A 492 -1.24 -25.06 19.02
C ALA A 492 -1.92 -24.82 20.38
N ALA A 493 -3.19 -25.17 20.55
CA ALA A 493 -3.91 -25.08 21.82
C ALA A 493 -3.19 -25.80 22.98
N ARG A 494 -2.48 -26.91 22.72
CA ARG A 494 -1.73 -27.65 23.76
C ARG A 494 -0.55 -26.83 24.30
N HIS A 495 0.10 -26.06 23.44
CA HIS A 495 1.32 -25.31 23.76
C HIS A 495 1.05 -23.84 24.14
N LEU A 496 -0.04 -23.26 23.62
CA LEU A 496 -0.38 -21.85 23.82
C LEU A 496 -1.25 -21.59 25.05
N ARG A 497 -1.81 -22.63 25.71
CA ARG A 497 -2.72 -22.45 26.86
C ARG A 497 -2.15 -21.58 27.99
N TRP A 498 -0.84 -21.57 28.16
CA TRP A 498 -0.14 -20.81 29.20
C TRP A 498 0.11 -19.34 28.86
N ILE A 499 0.04 -18.99 27.58
CA ILE A 499 0.32 -17.63 27.08
C ILE A 499 -0.96 -16.96 26.61
N LEU A 500 -1.87 -17.76 26.04
CA LEU A 500 -3.17 -17.36 25.52
C LEU A 500 -4.24 -18.22 26.20
N PRO A 501 -4.69 -17.85 27.41
CA PRO A 501 -5.79 -18.53 28.08
C PRO A 501 -7.03 -18.57 27.19
N PHE A 502 -7.80 -19.65 27.24
CA PHE A 502 -9.00 -19.87 26.42
C PHE A 502 -8.77 -19.95 24.90
N PHE A 503 -7.53 -20.09 24.43
CA PHE A 503 -7.24 -20.17 22.99
C PHE A 503 -8.03 -21.25 22.26
N ALA A 504 -8.31 -22.39 22.90
CA ALA A 504 -9.14 -23.44 22.33
C ALA A 504 -10.58 -22.97 22.01
N ALA A 505 -11.16 -22.10 22.84
CA ALA A 505 -12.48 -21.52 22.59
C ALA A 505 -12.43 -20.49 21.44
N SER A 506 -11.40 -19.63 21.44
CA SER A 506 -11.15 -18.68 20.35
C SER A 506 -10.95 -19.39 19.00
N ALA A 507 -10.19 -20.48 19.00
CA ALA A 507 -9.93 -21.29 17.82
C ALA A 507 -11.23 -21.94 17.30
N ARG A 508 -12.05 -22.52 18.18
CA ARG A 508 -13.36 -23.08 17.80
C ARG A 508 -14.31 -22.02 17.24
N ASN A 509 -14.36 -20.82 17.83
CA ASN A 509 -15.17 -19.71 17.31
C ASN A 509 -14.73 -19.28 15.90
N TYR A 510 -13.43 -19.35 15.62
CA TYR A 510 -12.90 -19.06 14.28
C TYR A 510 -13.29 -20.12 13.23
N GLY A 511 -13.55 -21.36 13.67
CA GLY A 511 -13.78 -22.52 12.80
C GLY A 511 -12.59 -23.48 12.74
N HIS A 512 -11.55 -23.27 13.57
CA HIS A 512 -10.44 -24.20 13.65
C HIS A 512 -10.86 -25.56 14.23
N THR A 513 -10.31 -26.62 13.64
CA THR A 513 -10.52 -27.99 14.15
C THR A 513 -9.34 -28.37 15.03
N ASN A 514 -9.58 -28.57 16.32
CA ASN A 514 -8.59 -29.12 17.24
C ASN A 514 -8.53 -30.63 17.04
N LEU A 515 -7.34 -31.15 16.72
CA LEU A 515 -7.10 -32.59 16.63
C LEU A 515 -6.34 -33.08 17.85
N ASP A 516 -6.74 -34.26 18.33
CA ASP A 516 -5.89 -35.07 19.19
C ASP A 516 -5.33 -36.24 18.37
N HIS A 517 -4.03 -36.19 18.07
CA HIS A 517 -3.37 -37.15 17.19
C HIS A 517 -3.27 -38.56 17.80
N LEU A 518 -3.55 -38.70 19.10
CA LEU A 518 -3.38 -39.94 19.86
C LEU A 518 -4.58 -40.88 19.78
N SER A 519 -5.70 -40.50 19.14
CA SER A 519 -6.86 -41.39 18.97
C SER A 519 -7.35 -41.53 17.53
N SER A 520 -7.57 -42.77 17.09
CA SER A 520 -8.07 -43.11 15.75
C SER A 520 -9.50 -42.61 15.51
N ARG A 521 -10.34 -42.59 16.55
CA ARG A 521 -11.71 -42.03 16.50
C ARG A 521 -11.71 -40.50 16.32
N SER A 522 -10.71 -39.77 16.84
CA SER A 522 -10.58 -38.32 16.65
C SER A 522 -10.25 -37.94 15.19
N ARG A 523 -9.51 -38.78 14.46
CA ARG A 523 -9.13 -38.52 13.06
C ARG A 523 -10.33 -38.51 12.10
N LEU A 524 -11.22 -39.50 12.20
CA LEU A 524 -12.46 -39.57 11.42
C LEU A 524 -13.42 -38.42 11.75
N ALA A 525 -13.57 -38.10 13.04
CA ALA A 525 -14.36 -36.96 13.49
C ALA A 525 -13.79 -35.63 12.96
N GLY A 526 -12.46 -35.47 13.00
CA GLY A 526 -11.76 -34.30 12.44
C GLY A 526 -12.02 -34.15 10.94
N LEU A 527 -11.92 -35.23 10.16
CA LEU A 527 -12.17 -35.19 8.72
C LEU A 527 -13.62 -34.78 8.39
N ARG A 528 -14.60 -35.33 9.12
CA ARG A 528 -16.01 -34.90 8.98
C ARG A 528 -16.20 -33.42 9.30
N GLN A 529 -15.48 -32.90 10.29
CA GLN A 529 -15.56 -31.49 10.64
C GLN A 529 -14.93 -30.59 9.57
N LEU A 530 -13.83 -31.01 8.95
CA LEU A 530 -13.21 -30.25 7.85
C LEU A 530 -14.11 -30.16 6.63
N LEU A 531 -14.78 -31.26 6.26
CA LEU A 531 -15.79 -31.24 5.19
C LEU A 531 -16.89 -30.23 5.51
N ARG A 532 -17.44 -30.25 6.74
CA ARG A 532 -18.47 -29.27 7.15
C ARG A 532 -17.97 -27.82 7.12
N VAL A 533 -16.71 -27.58 7.48
CA VAL A 533 -16.11 -26.23 7.41
C VAL A 533 -15.97 -25.80 5.96
N LEU A 534 -15.50 -26.70 5.08
CA LEU A 534 -15.35 -26.44 3.65
C LEU A 534 -16.70 -26.21 2.98
N ASP A 535 -17.73 -26.99 3.30
CA ASP A 535 -19.10 -26.80 2.79
C ASP A 535 -19.69 -25.44 3.24
N LYS A 536 -19.42 -25.00 4.47
CA LYS A 536 -19.97 -23.75 5.02
C LYS A 536 -19.20 -22.50 4.64
N GLN A 537 -17.88 -22.59 4.54
CA GLN A 537 -17.00 -21.42 4.35
C GLN A 537 -16.40 -21.36 2.95
N GLY A 538 -16.52 -22.43 2.17
CA GLY A 538 -15.91 -22.55 0.85
C GLY A 538 -14.37 -22.64 0.87
N ARG A 539 -13.72 -22.47 2.03
CA ARG A 539 -12.27 -22.38 2.15
C ARG A 539 -11.74 -23.05 3.40
N LEU A 540 -10.59 -23.70 3.26
CA LEU A 540 -9.88 -24.39 4.32
C LEU A 540 -8.37 -24.24 4.12
N PHE A 541 -7.62 -24.08 5.21
CA PHE A 541 -6.17 -24.03 5.19
C PHE A 541 -5.56 -25.21 5.93
N LEU A 542 -4.58 -25.88 5.33
CA LEU A 542 -3.97 -27.09 5.86
C LEU A 542 -2.43 -27.05 5.77
N PHE A 543 -1.79 -27.61 6.79
CA PHE A 543 -0.39 -28.00 6.74
C PHE A 543 -0.33 -29.52 6.56
N PRO A 544 -0.25 -30.04 5.32
CA PRO A 544 -0.47 -31.45 5.05
C PRO A 544 0.62 -32.37 5.62
N SER A 545 1.81 -31.85 5.95
CA SER A 545 2.85 -32.61 6.68
C SER A 545 2.44 -32.94 8.11
N GLY A 546 1.52 -32.15 8.70
CA GLY A 546 1.06 -32.29 10.07
C GLY A 546 2.15 -32.14 11.14
N SER A 547 3.35 -31.68 10.77
CA SER A 547 4.53 -31.63 11.62
C SER A 547 5.40 -30.44 11.27
N LEU A 548 5.95 -29.78 12.30
CA LEU A 548 7.00 -28.76 12.18
C LEU A 548 8.39 -29.35 11.91
N ILE A 549 8.54 -30.66 12.06
CA ILE A 549 9.82 -31.37 11.93
C ILE A 549 9.90 -32.06 10.57
N THR A 550 8.83 -32.76 10.20
CA THR A 550 8.77 -33.51 8.93
C THR A 550 8.43 -32.56 7.79
N PRO A 551 9.33 -32.33 6.82
CA PRO A 551 9.07 -31.44 5.69
C PRO A 551 7.92 -31.94 4.82
N ILE A 552 7.23 -31.01 4.17
CA ILE A 552 6.17 -31.32 3.20
C ILE A 552 6.69 -32.15 2.01
N THR A 553 7.98 -32.02 1.67
CA THR A 553 8.64 -32.80 0.62
C THR A 553 8.84 -34.27 1.00
N GLN A 554 8.67 -34.64 2.28
CA GLN A 554 8.80 -36.01 2.76
C GLN A 554 7.44 -36.64 3.07
N ARG A 555 6.48 -35.86 3.61
CA ARG A 555 5.19 -36.40 4.06
C ARG A 555 4.02 -35.47 3.71
N ILE A 556 2.98 -36.07 3.15
CA ILE A 556 1.69 -35.45 2.88
C ILE A 556 0.58 -36.36 3.40
N SER A 557 -0.44 -35.78 4.04
CA SER A 557 -1.59 -36.53 4.52
C SER A 557 -2.50 -36.98 3.37
N GLY A 558 -2.79 -38.28 3.30
CA GLY A 558 -3.71 -38.85 2.30
C GLY A 558 -5.16 -38.34 2.40
N SER A 559 -5.54 -37.70 3.50
CA SER A 559 -6.85 -37.06 3.64
C SER A 559 -7.07 -35.90 2.66
N LEU A 560 -6.00 -35.31 2.12
CA LEU A 560 -6.07 -34.18 1.19
C LEU A 560 -6.78 -34.56 -0.12
N HIS A 561 -6.45 -35.72 -0.69
CA HIS A 561 -7.11 -36.24 -1.89
C HIS A 561 -8.61 -36.54 -1.64
N VAL A 562 -8.92 -37.14 -0.47
CA VAL A 562 -10.31 -37.45 -0.07
C VAL A 562 -11.14 -36.18 0.09
N LEU A 563 -10.58 -35.17 0.76
CA LEU A 563 -11.23 -33.87 0.96
C LEU A 563 -11.49 -33.19 -0.38
N GLY A 564 -10.48 -33.12 -1.24
CA GLY A 564 -10.58 -32.51 -2.57
C GLY A 564 -11.67 -33.15 -3.42
N ARG A 565 -11.63 -34.47 -3.63
CA ARG A 565 -12.63 -35.17 -4.46
C ARG A 565 -14.04 -35.10 -3.89
N ARG A 566 -14.24 -35.23 -2.58
CA ARG A 566 -15.60 -35.25 -1.98
C ARG A 566 -16.27 -33.88 -1.94
N SER A 567 -15.49 -32.81 -1.88
CA SER A 567 -16.02 -31.44 -1.82
C SER A 567 -15.99 -30.72 -3.17
N GLY A 568 -15.40 -31.33 -4.20
CA GLY A 568 -15.12 -30.66 -5.48
C GLY A 568 -14.07 -29.55 -5.38
N ALA A 569 -13.37 -29.45 -4.26
CA ALA A 569 -12.45 -28.37 -3.98
C ALA A 569 -11.14 -28.50 -4.77
N VAL A 570 -10.63 -27.36 -5.24
CA VAL A 570 -9.28 -27.27 -5.79
C VAL A 570 -8.26 -27.04 -4.68
N ILE A 571 -7.03 -27.52 -4.90
CA ILE A 571 -5.92 -27.33 -3.98
C ILE A 571 -5.14 -26.08 -4.40
N ILE A 572 -4.92 -25.18 -3.45
CA ILE A 572 -4.16 -23.94 -3.67
C ILE A 572 -2.83 -24.03 -2.91
N PRO A 573 -1.71 -24.31 -3.59
CA PRO A 573 -0.42 -24.44 -2.94
C PRO A 573 0.19 -23.09 -2.58
N TRP A 574 0.76 -22.98 -1.37
CA TRP A 574 1.45 -21.81 -0.85
C TRP A 574 2.86 -22.16 -0.40
N THR A 575 3.85 -21.49 -0.97
CA THR A 575 5.25 -21.61 -0.54
C THR A 575 5.54 -20.54 0.50
N ILE A 576 5.86 -20.97 1.72
CA ILE A 576 6.24 -20.11 2.84
C ILE A 576 7.76 -20.15 3.02
N ARG A 577 8.42 -19.00 2.87
CA ARG A 577 9.86 -18.83 3.07
C ARG A 577 10.13 -17.98 4.30
N TYR A 578 11.03 -18.47 5.15
CA TYR A 578 11.42 -17.82 6.40
C TYR A 578 12.79 -17.17 6.23
N ARG A 579 12.85 -15.84 6.20
CA ARG A 579 14.10 -15.07 6.07
C ARG A 579 14.38 -14.30 7.36
N GLY A 580 15.64 -14.21 7.77
CA GLY A 580 16.04 -13.47 8.99
C GLY A 580 15.67 -14.16 10.32
N PHE A 581 15.33 -15.45 10.29
CA PHE A 581 15.16 -16.27 11.48
C PHE A 581 16.49 -16.94 11.86
N PRO A 582 17.07 -16.63 13.04
CA PRO A 582 18.28 -17.28 13.54
C PRO A 582 18.11 -18.79 13.71
N ARG A 583 19.16 -19.57 13.42
CA ARG A 583 19.16 -21.04 13.63
C ARG A 583 18.86 -21.42 15.08
N SER A 584 19.21 -20.58 16.05
CA SER A 584 18.95 -20.78 17.49
C SER A 584 17.46 -20.89 17.84
N GLU A 585 16.55 -20.46 16.97
CA GLU A 585 15.10 -20.55 17.20
C GLU A 585 14.53 -21.93 16.91
N ALA A 586 15.24 -22.78 16.16
CA ALA A 586 14.85 -24.16 15.94
C ALA A 586 14.74 -24.95 17.27
N ALA A 587 15.60 -24.64 18.25
CA ALA A 587 15.55 -25.22 19.59
C ALA A 587 14.34 -24.74 20.44
N SER A 588 13.66 -23.67 20.02
CA SER A 588 12.52 -23.07 20.71
C SER A 588 11.17 -23.44 20.09
N ARG A 589 11.13 -24.36 19.11
CA ARG A 589 9.92 -24.72 18.33
C ARG A 589 8.69 -25.02 19.20
N TYR A 590 8.88 -25.67 20.35
CA TYR A 590 7.79 -26.01 21.29
C TYR A 590 7.88 -25.27 22.62
N ARG A 591 8.65 -24.16 22.68
CA ARG A 591 8.84 -23.33 23.89
C ARG A 591 8.42 -21.88 23.58
N PRO A 592 7.12 -21.57 23.58
CA PRO A 592 6.65 -20.33 22.98
C PRO A 592 7.10 -19.08 23.74
N LEU A 593 7.27 -19.13 25.07
CA LEU A 593 7.85 -18.02 25.85
C LEU A 593 9.29 -17.69 25.43
N ARG A 594 10.12 -18.73 25.25
CA ARG A 594 11.50 -18.56 24.80
C ARG A 594 11.56 -17.98 23.39
N LEU A 595 10.66 -18.42 22.50
CA LEU A 595 10.54 -17.88 21.15
C LEU A 595 10.12 -16.40 21.15
N ILE A 596 9.16 -16.01 22.00
CA ILE A 596 8.72 -14.61 22.14
C ILE A 596 9.89 -13.72 22.54
N VAL A 597 10.67 -14.13 23.56
CA VAL A 597 11.84 -13.37 24.00
C VAL A 597 12.89 -13.29 22.88
N GLN A 598 13.23 -14.41 22.25
CA GLN A 598 14.21 -14.43 21.14
C GLN A 598 13.80 -13.53 19.97
N ARG A 599 12.51 -13.42 19.67
CA ARG A 599 12.00 -12.56 18.60
C ARG A 599 11.85 -11.10 18.97
N LEU A 600 11.43 -10.82 20.20
CA LEU A 600 11.32 -9.44 20.70
C LEU A 600 12.66 -8.71 20.60
N PHE A 601 13.75 -9.36 20.98
CA PHE A 601 15.12 -8.82 20.93
C PHE A 601 15.91 -9.23 19.68
N GLY A 602 15.30 -10.01 18.80
CA GLY A 602 15.94 -10.57 17.61
C GLY A 602 15.95 -9.61 16.42
N PRO A 603 16.76 -9.88 15.39
CA PRO A 603 16.72 -9.16 14.11
C PRO A 603 15.30 -9.15 13.51
N GLN A 604 15.01 -8.17 12.66
CA GLN A 604 13.79 -8.22 11.85
C GLN A 604 13.80 -9.45 10.95
N ALA A 605 12.68 -10.17 10.92
CA ALA A 605 12.49 -11.34 10.09
C ALA A 605 11.34 -11.13 9.11
N THR A 606 11.35 -11.88 8.02
CA THR A 606 10.32 -11.83 6.99
C THR A 606 9.81 -13.24 6.73
N ILE A 607 8.48 -13.38 6.75
CA ILE A 607 7.77 -14.53 6.21
C ILE A 607 7.21 -14.10 4.85
N LEU A 608 7.68 -14.75 3.80
CA LEU A 608 7.19 -14.56 2.44
C LEU A 608 6.30 -15.74 2.08
N CYS A 609 5.07 -15.47 1.66
CA CYS A 609 4.08 -16.47 1.25
C CYS A 609 3.76 -16.26 -0.24
N GLU A 610 4.08 -17.24 -1.07
CA GLU A 610 3.88 -17.20 -2.52
C GLU A 610 2.82 -18.23 -2.93
N GLN A 611 1.73 -17.78 -3.54
CA GLN A 611 0.69 -18.65 -4.07
C GLN A 611 1.14 -19.29 -5.39
N GLY A 612 0.92 -20.59 -5.54
CA GLY A 612 1.09 -21.30 -6.80
C GLY A 612 -0.19 -21.47 -7.60
N ALA A 613 -0.03 -22.00 -8.81
CA ALA A 613 -1.13 -22.48 -9.63
C ALA A 613 -2.01 -23.50 -8.89
N ALA A 614 -3.33 -23.43 -9.13
CA ALA A 614 -4.29 -24.35 -8.57
C ALA A 614 -4.09 -25.76 -9.11
N ILE A 615 -4.38 -26.75 -8.26
CA ILE A 615 -4.27 -28.18 -8.58
C ILE A 615 -5.67 -28.78 -8.44
N ASP A 616 -6.19 -29.40 -9.50
CA ASP A 616 -7.45 -30.14 -9.42
C ASP A 616 -7.20 -31.59 -8.97
N PRO A 617 -7.70 -32.00 -7.78
CA PRO A 617 -7.52 -33.36 -7.29
C PRO A 617 -8.13 -34.45 -8.18
N SER A 618 -9.11 -34.11 -9.02
CA SER A 618 -9.76 -35.06 -9.94
C SER A 618 -8.84 -35.55 -11.04
N GLY A 619 -7.79 -34.79 -11.38
CA GLY A 619 -6.79 -35.16 -12.39
C GLY A 619 -5.79 -36.25 -11.94
N PHE A 620 -5.87 -36.70 -10.69
CA PHE A 620 -4.96 -37.71 -10.13
C PHE A 620 -5.71 -39.02 -9.88
N ALA A 621 -5.09 -40.15 -10.22
CA ALA A 621 -5.72 -41.46 -10.12
C ALA A 621 -6.02 -41.87 -8.67
N ASP A 622 -5.13 -41.53 -7.73
CA ASP A 622 -5.20 -41.93 -6.34
C ASP A 622 -4.54 -40.92 -5.38
N GLN A 623 -4.54 -41.26 -4.08
CA GLN A 623 -3.94 -40.40 -3.05
C GLN A 623 -2.42 -40.30 -3.17
N ASN A 624 -1.76 -41.33 -3.71
CA ASN A 624 -0.31 -41.43 -3.77
C ASN A 624 0.25 -40.55 -4.88
N SER A 625 -0.37 -40.58 -6.06
CA SER A 625 -0.05 -39.74 -7.22
C SER A 625 -0.19 -38.24 -6.91
N LEU A 626 -1.30 -37.82 -6.29
CA LEU A 626 -1.45 -36.44 -5.82
C LEU A 626 -0.39 -36.06 -4.78
N SER A 627 -0.10 -36.96 -3.84
CA SER A 627 0.91 -36.69 -2.80
C SER A 627 2.32 -36.57 -3.39
N LEU A 628 2.67 -37.41 -4.37
CA LEU A 628 3.96 -37.33 -5.05
C LEU A 628 4.11 -36.02 -5.80
N HIS A 629 3.10 -35.63 -6.59
CA HIS A 629 3.09 -34.38 -7.34
C HIS A 629 3.28 -33.15 -6.43
N ILE A 630 2.56 -33.10 -5.30
CA ILE A 630 2.72 -31.99 -4.35
C ILE A 630 4.13 -32.02 -3.73
N ARG A 631 4.69 -33.20 -3.41
CA ARG A 631 6.06 -33.29 -2.86
C ARG A 631 7.09 -32.75 -3.83
N GLU A 632 7.01 -33.10 -5.11
CA GLU A 632 7.88 -32.61 -6.19
C GLU A 632 7.73 -31.10 -6.36
N LEU A 633 6.49 -30.59 -6.43
CA LEU A 633 6.21 -29.15 -6.52
C LEU A 633 6.89 -28.36 -5.40
N TYR A 634 6.85 -28.85 -4.16
CA TYR A 634 7.52 -28.19 -3.04
C TYR A 634 9.02 -28.44 -3.01
N ALA A 635 9.53 -29.55 -3.57
CA ALA A 635 10.97 -29.79 -3.69
C ALA A 635 11.61 -28.77 -4.65
N ASP A 636 10.98 -28.56 -5.81
CA ASP A 636 11.41 -27.58 -6.81
C ASP A 636 11.37 -26.17 -6.24
N ARG A 637 10.26 -25.80 -5.59
CA ARG A 637 10.08 -24.45 -5.05
C ARG A 637 10.97 -24.17 -3.84
N LEU A 638 11.15 -25.12 -2.92
CA LEU A 638 11.95 -24.91 -1.72
C LEU A 638 13.46 -25.15 -1.95
N GLY A 639 13.85 -25.74 -3.08
CA GLY A 639 15.25 -25.96 -3.46
C GLY A 639 15.90 -27.14 -2.73
N ALA A 640 15.23 -28.29 -2.67
CA ALA A 640 15.82 -29.51 -2.10
C ALA A 640 16.58 -30.31 -3.18
N ILE A 641 17.87 -30.51 -2.91
CA ILE A 641 18.85 -31.32 -3.65
C ILE A 641 18.28 -32.69 -4.04
N ASN A 642 18.47 -33.07 -5.30
CA ASN A 642 18.35 -34.43 -5.84
C ASN A 642 18.96 -35.44 -4.84
N PRO A 643 18.24 -36.46 -4.34
CA PRO A 643 18.89 -37.57 -3.66
C PRO A 643 19.66 -38.35 -4.71
N ALA A 644 20.94 -38.02 -4.91
CA ALA A 644 21.87 -38.87 -5.65
C ALA A 644 21.88 -40.25 -4.97
N SER A 645 21.57 -41.27 -5.77
CA SER A 645 22.08 -42.65 -5.77
C SER A 645 22.69 -43.23 -4.48
N PRO A 646 22.29 -44.45 -4.06
CA PRO A 646 22.87 -45.09 -2.87
C PRO A 646 24.37 -45.38 -3.09
N SER A 647 25.21 -44.87 -2.20
CA SER A 647 26.59 -45.34 -2.02
C SER A 647 26.55 -46.82 -1.59
N PRO A 648 27.42 -47.70 -2.13
CA PRO A 648 27.46 -49.10 -1.73
C PRO A 648 27.84 -49.24 -0.26
N ARG A 649 27.26 -50.25 0.40
CA ARG A 649 27.63 -50.69 1.74
C ARG A 649 29.11 -51.11 1.75
N GLN A 650 29.87 -50.60 2.71
CA GLN A 650 31.13 -51.23 3.11
C GLN A 650 30.78 -52.52 3.87
N GLU A 651 31.15 -53.65 3.28
CA GLU A 651 31.31 -54.91 4.00
C GLU A 651 32.51 -54.77 4.96
N SER A 652 32.27 -55.13 6.21
CA SER A 652 33.28 -55.29 7.26
C SER A 652 33.96 -56.64 7.09
N ASP A 653 35.27 -56.63 6.86
CA ASP A 653 36.14 -57.74 7.20
C ASP A 653 36.49 -57.69 8.70
N CYS A 654 36.49 -58.87 9.31
CA CYS A 654 36.78 -59.25 10.71
C CYS A 654 35.67 -59.11 11.75
#